data_AF-A0A0V0QJA2-F1
#
_entry.id   AF-A0A0V0QJA2-F1
#
_cell.length_a   1.000
_cell.length_b   1.000
_cell.length_c   1.000
_cell.angle_alpha   90.00
_cell.angle_beta   90.00
_cell.angle_gamma   90.00
#
_symmetry.space_group_name_H-M   'P 1'
#
loop_
_entity.id
_entity.type
_entity.pdbx_description
1 polymer ?
#
loop_
_entity_poly.entity_id
_entity_poly.type
_entity_poly.pdbx_seq_one_letter_code
_entity_poly.pdbx_strand_id
1 'polypeptide(L)'
;MGNSCAGKGLQEINAPTTLPKMTRKQVLSHNKPDDCWCVIDNIVYDLSQYWKVHPGGGDYIKKWAGKDATLAFREFNHSPFAEVQLTTLGAEVGYIDENSTDFNEEYYKETPLPKNSTDIEEFSQQGDMMCFQCQQTSNGTGCTDMGVCGKSPEISALQDLIIQYLKGLAQYLEKADDKDIDDETFELFIFTFFMTLTNVNFNSDKHFYYLKKLAEARDKFQALYLKKTPKEEQDPRLSGTGQKNDPQNPASFIFKENDKKYIFEQAKKVGINARKVNLNPDLLGLLEMCVYGLKGGCAYLYHAEGVRNNAKDKKIYSQEERISVFKGLVKITADLTKVNPSMEELIQLNMDVGKNNFTVMEFLDNAHNIVFGKPTPSNVNRAPVEGKCILISGHDMMVLKKLLEQTKDQGINIYTHGEMLPAFGYPELRKYPHLVGNFGTAWFNQTNEFPDFPGAILLNSNCLIQPQPSYAKRLFTTHVVGWDDIKHIENDDFSELIQCAKKQPGFKKNSRQFKKYENVESEQTGFGHQTMAEILVPEIKAGNLTEIYLVGGCDNLDPTRSKYLQQILDLPQTAIVLTLGCAKFRLFGHKEKMGYLPGGNKVPRLIDVGQCNDSYSAVKVALALTQVLGVGVNELPLHLVLSWVEQKAVVILLTLLHLGIKNINIGPNLPAYLTPNLVNFLVQNFSLSPMSLPKQTATLSALQSTGDYKMSRETELFNKISDFVPVKFVEKKEVAKNTYSMKFAFMDQKTVFQLQPGQHVIFRAKSSEQKWVSRAYTPITKIGEQGQFEIIVKVYQEGLFSNFLKNMKKDQLVEVQGPCGTTILQSDERKKVKLISEKNNYEDLKSLNLISGGTSCVSMFQMVQFAIQKQLDLNINLIVANSTENLKVLEKEFQELALSGRGKIQISYITSDKEGRISQKIFQEKLIQKNDDPKVVNLIAGPHNFRMSAKNILQEMEYSEENLVQFY
;
A
#
# COMPACT_ATOMS: atom_id res chain seq x y z
N MET A 1 2.12 -39.78 -24.85
CA MET A 1 3.04 -40.42 -23.88
C MET A 1 4.18 -39.45 -23.59
N GLY A 2 4.38 -39.10 -22.32
CA GLY A 2 5.71 -38.80 -21.74
C GLY A 2 6.27 -37.36 -21.80
N ASN A 3 6.12 -36.66 -20.66
CA ASN A 3 6.92 -35.55 -20.09
C ASN A 3 8.32 -35.23 -20.68
N SER A 4 8.68 -33.94 -20.76
CA SER A 4 9.50 -33.23 -19.74
C SER A 4 10.12 -31.92 -20.25
N CYS A 5 10.34 -31.02 -19.30
CA CYS A 5 10.90 -29.67 -19.41
C CYS A 5 12.29 -29.59 -20.06
N ALA A 6 12.59 -28.40 -20.62
CA ALA A 6 13.64 -27.48 -20.15
C ALA A 6 14.44 -26.82 -21.28
N GLY A 7 14.46 -25.49 -21.24
CA GLY A 7 15.65 -24.66 -21.43
C GLY A 7 16.40 -24.72 -22.76
N LYS A 8 16.15 -23.73 -23.62
CA LYS A 8 17.22 -23.20 -24.48
C LYS A 8 17.14 -21.67 -24.51
N GLY A 9 18.24 -21.03 -24.10
CA GLY A 9 18.65 -19.74 -24.64
C GLY A 9 18.87 -18.57 -23.68
N LEU A 10 19.68 -18.71 -22.63
CA LEU A 10 20.54 -17.59 -22.19
C LEU A 10 21.89 -17.81 -22.85
N GLN A 11 22.30 -16.89 -23.72
CA GLN A 11 23.63 -16.88 -24.33
C GLN A 11 24.68 -16.50 -23.27
N GLU A 12 25.79 -17.23 -23.31
CA GLU A 12 26.98 -17.13 -22.47
C GLU A 12 27.62 -15.72 -22.52
N ILE A 13 28.04 -15.22 -21.36
CA ILE A 13 28.95 -14.08 -21.25
C ILE A 13 30.37 -14.66 -21.12
N ASN A 14 31.20 -14.47 -22.14
CA ASN A 14 32.60 -14.90 -22.14
C ASN A 14 33.45 -14.09 -21.14
N ALA A 15 34.26 -14.77 -20.33
CA ALA A 15 35.28 -14.18 -19.45
C ALA A 15 36.57 -13.78 -20.22
N PRO A 16 37.39 -12.83 -19.73
CA PRO A 16 38.59 -12.35 -20.42
C PRO A 16 39.75 -13.37 -20.39
N THR A 17 40.45 -13.50 -21.51
CA THR A 17 41.32 -14.63 -21.92
C THR A 17 42.83 -14.49 -21.64
N THR A 18 43.28 -13.96 -20.48
CA THR A 18 44.74 -13.73 -20.25
C THR A 18 45.34 -14.17 -18.90
N LEU A 19 44.57 -14.71 -17.95
CA LEU A 19 45.13 -15.16 -16.66
C LEU A 19 45.64 -16.61 -16.74
N PRO A 20 46.77 -16.97 -16.10
CA PRO A 20 47.26 -18.34 -16.10
C PRO A 20 46.39 -19.25 -15.21
N LYS A 21 46.16 -20.48 -15.67
CA LYS A 21 45.48 -21.52 -14.89
C LYS A 21 46.38 -21.97 -13.74
N MET A 22 45.82 -22.03 -12.53
CA MET A 22 46.51 -22.41 -11.31
C MET A 22 45.80 -23.58 -10.60
N THR A 23 46.50 -24.25 -9.70
CA THR A 23 45.91 -25.23 -8.79
C THR A 23 45.78 -24.68 -7.37
N ARG A 24 44.80 -25.18 -6.60
CA ARG A 24 44.63 -24.78 -5.20
C ARG A 24 45.87 -25.12 -4.35
N LYS A 25 46.61 -26.17 -4.72
CA LYS A 25 47.91 -26.52 -4.10
C LYS A 25 48.99 -25.45 -4.32
N GLN A 26 48.99 -24.79 -5.48
CA GLN A 26 49.89 -23.65 -5.74
C GLN A 26 49.48 -22.43 -4.93
N VAL A 27 48.19 -22.14 -4.80
CA VAL A 27 47.71 -21.02 -3.96
C VAL A 27 48.04 -21.24 -2.48
N LEU A 28 47.98 -22.49 -2.00
CA LEU A 28 48.21 -22.85 -0.59
C LEU A 28 49.61 -22.46 -0.08
N SER A 29 50.63 -22.42 -0.95
CA SER A 29 51.97 -21.98 -0.54
C SER A 29 52.09 -20.47 -0.28
N HIS A 30 51.12 -19.67 -0.74
CA HIS A 30 51.07 -18.21 -0.58
C HIS A 30 50.18 -17.83 0.62
N ASN A 31 50.61 -18.24 1.82
CA ASN A 31 49.86 -18.12 3.07
C ASN A 31 50.51 -17.25 4.15
N LYS A 32 51.44 -16.37 3.76
CA LYS A 32 52.18 -15.48 4.70
C LYS A 32 51.74 -14.02 4.52
N PRO A 33 51.89 -13.15 5.54
CA PRO A 33 51.45 -11.76 5.41
C PRO A 33 52.12 -10.93 4.30
N ASP A 34 53.33 -11.30 3.87
CA ASP A 34 54.06 -10.71 2.75
C ASP A 34 53.91 -11.50 1.43
N ASP A 35 53.16 -12.60 1.47
CA ASP A 35 52.87 -13.51 0.35
C ASP A 35 51.49 -14.18 0.59
N CYS A 36 50.41 -13.39 0.41
CA CYS A 36 49.04 -13.67 0.85
C CYS A 36 48.09 -13.73 -0.34
N TRP A 37 47.89 -14.92 -0.92
CA TRP A 37 46.98 -15.08 -2.06
C TRP A 37 45.65 -15.70 -1.61
N CYS A 38 44.54 -15.27 -2.22
CA CYS A 38 43.21 -15.79 -1.94
C CYS A 38 42.46 -16.11 -3.23
N VAL A 39 41.64 -17.16 -3.22
CA VAL A 39 40.71 -17.44 -4.33
C VAL A 39 39.36 -16.78 -4.04
N ILE A 40 38.83 -15.99 -4.96
CA ILE A 40 37.49 -15.39 -4.88
C ILE A 40 36.82 -15.55 -6.24
N ASP A 41 35.67 -16.25 -6.28
CA ASP A 41 34.93 -16.59 -7.48
C ASP A 41 35.82 -17.23 -8.57
N ASN A 42 36.63 -18.21 -8.16
CA ASN A 42 37.59 -18.92 -9.01
C ASN A 42 38.74 -18.08 -9.57
N ILE A 43 38.85 -16.79 -9.24
CA ILE A 43 40.02 -15.95 -9.57
C ILE A 43 40.98 -15.91 -8.38
N VAL A 44 42.28 -16.03 -8.62
CA VAL A 44 43.33 -15.95 -7.61
C VAL A 44 43.85 -14.52 -7.55
N TYR A 45 43.75 -13.89 -6.38
CA TYR A 45 44.23 -12.53 -6.13
C TYR A 45 45.43 -12.53 -5.18
N ASP A 46 46.48 -11.77 -5.51
CA ASP A 46 47.59 -11.47 -4.59
C ASP A 46 47.23 -10.25 -3.72
N LEU A 47 46.83 -10.52 -2.48
CA LEU A 47 46.37 -9.51 -1.53
C LEU A 47 47.48 -9.07 -0.55
N SER A 48 48.74 -9.42 -0.81
CA SER A 48 49.90 -9.16 0.08
C SER A 48 50.07 -7.68 0.44
N GLN A 49 49.72 -6.78 -0.48
CA GLN A 49 49.79 -5.33 -0.25
C GLN A 49 48.45 -4.73 0.21
N TYR A 50 47.33 -5.41 -0.05
CA TYR A 50 46.00 -4.86 0.17
C TYR A 50 45.46 -5.08 1.59
N TRP A 51 45.82 -6.20 2.25
CA TRP A 51 45.27 -6.51 3.56
C TRP A 51 45.56 -5.45 4.62
N LYS A 52 46.67 -4.70 4.50
CA LYS A 52 47.06 -3.63 5.43
C LYS A 52 46.14 -2.40 5.37
N VAL A 53 45.48 -2.20 4.24
CA VAL A 53 44.58 -1.06 3.98
C VAL A 53 43.13 -1.49 3.81
N HIS A 54 42.81 -2.75 4.12
CA HIS A 54 41.48 -3.31 4.01
C HIS A 54 40.51 -2.63 4.99
N PRO A 55 39.39 -2.02 4.52
CA PRO A 55 38.48 -1.24 5.35
C PRO A 55 37.84 -2.02 6.51
N GLY A 56 37.64 -3.34 6.36
CA GLY A 56 37.12 -4.24 7.39
C GLY A 56 38.17 -4.78 8.37
N GLY A 57 39.40 -4.30 8.30
CA GLY A 57 40.53 -4.82 9.06
C GLY A 57 41.25 -5.97 8.34
N GLY A 58 42.58 -5.94 8.41
CA GLY A 58 43.45 -6.86 7.67
C GLY A 58 43.53 -8.29 8.23
N ASP A 59 43.09 -8.49 9.47
CA ASP A 59 43.08 -9.80 10.13
C ASP A 59 42.09 -10.78 9.47
N TYR A 60 41.04 -10.27 8.83
CA TYR A 60 40.09 -11.10 8.10
C TYR A 60 40.70 -11.66 6.81
N ILE A 61 41.44 -10.86 6.04
CA ILE A 61 42.12 -11.35 4.82
C ILE A 61 43.20 -12.37 5.17
N LYS A 62 44.00 -12.10 6.22
CA LYS A 62 45.07 -13.01 6.67
C LYS A 62 44.57 -14.40 7.08
N LYS A 63 43.33 -14.53 7.58
CA LYS A 63 42.72 -15.84 7.91
C LYS A 63 42.51 -16.74 6.68
N TRP A 64 42.39 -16.12 5.51
CA TRP A 64 42.11 -16.77 4.24
C TRP A 64 43.33 -16.81 3.29
N ALA A 65 44.51 -16.41 3.77
CA ALA A 65 45.75 -16.53 3.01
C ALA A 65 46.02 -17.99 2.62
N GLY A 66 46.26 -18.22 1.32
CA GLY A 66 46.43 -19.53 0.70
C GLY A 66 45.14 -20.34 0.52
N LYS A 67 43.95 -19.76 0.74
CA LYS A 67 42.66 -20.48 0.76
C LYS A 67 41.62 -19.85 -0.17
N ASP A 68 40.51 -20.56 -0.35
CA ASP A 68 39.33 -20.08 -1.06
C ASP A 68 38.48 -19.21 -0.12
N ALA A 69 38.48 -17.91 -0.38
CA ALA A 69 37.80 -16.89 0.40
C ALA A 69 36.45 -16.53 -0.22
N THR A 70 35.98 -17.21 -1.27
CA THR A 70 34.76 -16.84 -2.01
C THR A 70 33.56 -16.70 -1.09
N LEU A 71 33.26 -17.73 -0.29
CA LEU A 71 32.13 -17.67 0.63
C LEU A 71 32.32 -16.60 1.69
N ALA A 72 33.50 -16.45 2.29
CA ALA A 72 33.75 -15.37 3.24
C ALA A 72 33.59 -13.98 2.60
N PHE A 73 34.10 -13.79 1.39
CA PHE A 73 33.95 -12.54 0.65
C PHE A 73 32.47 -12.22 0.38
N ARG A 74 31.68 -13.25 0.04
CA ARG A 74 30.23 -13.15 -0.24
C ARG A 74 29.35 -13.08 1.01
N GLU A 75 29.75 -13.68 2.14
CA GLU A 75 28.97 -13.78 3.39
C GLU A 75 29.28 -12.67 4.39
N PHE A 76 30.48 -12.07 4.37
CA PHE A 76 30.79 -10.88 5.19
C PHE A 76 30.16 -9.58 4.66
N ASN A 77 29.21 -9.66 3.72
CA ASN A 77 28.43 -8.54 3.16
C ASN A 77 29.30 -7.33 2.79
N HIS A 78 30.38 -7.58 2.06
CA HIS A 78 31.16 -6.53 1.41
C HIS A 78 30.23 -5.70 0.51
N SER A 79 30.26 -4.38 0.66
CA SER A 79 29.40 -3.48 -0.14
C SER A 79 29.68 -3.63 -1.65
N PRO A 80 28.77 -3.21 -2.56
CA PRO A 80 29.04 -3.19 -3.99
C PRO A 80 30.30 -2.38 -4.36
N PHE A 81 30.68 -1.39 -3.53
CA PHE A 81 31.95 -0.68 -3.66
C PHE A 81 33.17 -1.59 -3.45
N ALA A 82 33.08 -2.57 -2.55
CA ALA A 82 34.15 -3.54 -2.31
C ALA A 82 34.24 -4.58 -3.45
N GLU A 83 33.15 -4.90 -4.16
CA GLU A 83 33.20 -5.70 -5.40
C GLU A 83 33.85 -4.93 -6.56
N VAL A 84 33.52 -3.64 -6.70
CA VAL A 84 34.20 -2.74 -7.65
C VAL A 84 35.66 -2.55 -7.26
N GLN A 85 35.96 -2.44 -5.96
CA GLN A 85 37.33 -2.33 -5.47
C GLN A 85 38.12 -3.61 -5.74
N LEU A 86 37.55 -4.79 -5.51
CA LEU A 86 38.19 -6.08 -5.81
C LEU A 86 38.59 -6.20 -7.29
N THR A 87 37.69 -5.81 -8.19
CA THR A 87 37.89 -5.85 -9.65
C THR A 87 38.74 -4.70 -10.21
N THR A 88 39.05 -3.68 -9.41
CA THR A 88 39.91 -2.54 -9.79
C THR A 88 41.27 -2.56 -9.08
N LEU A 89 41.52 -3.54 -8.21
CA LEU A 89 42.79 -3.73 -7.53
C LEU A 89 43.93 -4.10 -8.48
N GLY A 90 43.63 -4.76 -9.61
CA GLY A 90 44.65 -5.26 -10.54
C GLY A 90 45.55 -6.32 -9.92
N ALA A 91 45.02 -7.08 -8.96
CA ALA A 91 45.75 -8.07 -8.15
C ALA A 91 45.55 -9.51 -8.64
N GLU A 92 44.87 -9.72 -9.76
CA GLU A 92 44.60 -11.02 -10.35
C GLU A 92 45.90 -11.68 -10.85
N VAL A 93 46.26 -12.82 -10.28
CA VAL A 93 47.49 -13.56 -10.62
C VAL A 93 47.23 -14.89 -11.33
N GLY A 94 45.98 -15.36 -11.33
CA GLY A 94 45.59 -16.59 -12.00
C GLY A 94 44.12 -16.93 -11.79
N TYR A 95 43.70 -18.10 -12.27
CA TYR A 95 42.35 -18.62 -12.04
C TYR A 95 42.37 -20.13 -11.78
N ILE A 96 41.37 -20.63 -11.05
CA ILE A 96 41.14 -22.04 -10.80
C ILE A 96 40.04 -22.52 -11.74
N ASP A 97 40.28 -23.63 -12.45
CA ASP A 97 39.27 -24.25 -13.31
C ASP A 97 38.13 -24.86 -12.48
N GLU A 98 36.89 -24.56 -12.86
CA GLU A 98 35.66 -25.07 -12.21
C GLU A 98 35.57 -26.60 -12.24
N ASN A 99 36.23 -27.26 -13.20
CA ASN A 99 36.29 -28.71 -13.30
C ASN A 99 37.54 -29.33 -12.63
N SER A 100 38.30 -28.54 -11.88
CA SER A 100 39.49 -29.00 -11.16
C SER A 100 39.12 -30.01 -10.06
N THR A 101 39.60 -31.26 -10.19
CA THR A 101 39.43 -32.33 -9.19
C THR A 101 40.40 -32.24 -8.02
N ASP A 102 41.18 -31.15 -7.93
CA ASP A 102 42.19 -30.91 -6.87
C ASP A 102 41.53 -30.50 -5.53
N PHE A 103 40.28 -30.90 -5.31
CA PHE A 103 39.47 -30.66 -4.11
C PHE A 103 39.46 -31.91 -3.24
N ASN A 104 40.09 -31.85 -2.07
CA ASN A 104 40.03 -32.92 -1.06
C ASN A 104 39.13 -32.46 0.09
N GLU A 105 37.97 -33.10 0.24
CA GLU A 105 36.95 -32.84 1.26
C GLU A 105 37.48 -32.95 2.70
N GLU A 106 38.59 -33.66 2.94
CA GLU A 106 39.19 -33.72 4.27
C GLU A 106 39.67 -32.36 4.80
N TYR A 107 39.89 -31.38 3.94
CA TYR A 107 40.40 -30.05 4.32
C TYR A 107 39.34 -29.13 4.95
N TYR A 108 38.04 -29.48 4.88
CA TYR A 108 36.92 -28.70 5.43
C TYR A 108 36.16 -29.41 6.57
N LYS A 109 36.73 -30.48 7.14
CA LYS A 109 36.07 -31.28 8.20
C LYS A 109 35.92 -30.61 9.57
N GLU A 110 36.25 -29.32 9.73
CA GLU A 110 36.05 -28.62 11.00
C GLU A 110 35.32 -27.28 10.84
N THR A 111 34.05 -27.31 10.40
CA THR A 111 33.05 -26.32 10.86
C THR A 111 31.63 -26.91 10.77
N PRO A 112 30.93 -27.15 11.89
CA PRO A 112 29.60 -27.76 11.88
C PRO A 112 28.48 -26.78 11.52
N LEU A 113 27.58 -27.20 10.63
CA LEU A 113 26.26 -26.61 10.42
C LEU A 113 25.39 -26.83 11.68
N PRO A 114 24.60 -25.84 12.16
CA PRO A 114 23.73 -26.06 13.31
C PRO A 114 22.52 -26.91 12.91
N LYS A 115 22.38 -28.04 13.61
CA LYS A 115 21.18 -28.88 13.67
C LYS A 115 20.40 -28.50 14.94
N ASN A 116 19.08 -28.53 14.81
CA ASN A 116 18.03 -28.51 15.83
C ASN A 116 17.38 -27.17 16.19
N SER A 117 16.06 -27.28 16.30
CA SER A 117 15.02 -26.28 16.54
C SER A 117 14.95 -25.79 17.98
N THR A 118 16.08 -25.48 18.60
CA THR A 118 16.15 -24.87 19.93
C THR A 118 17.38 -23.96 20.00
N ASP A 119 17.36 -22.84 19.26
CA ASP A 119 18.30 -21.73 19.41
C ASP A 119 17.69 -20.43 18.81
N ILE A 120 16.48 -20.07 19.28
CA ILE A 120 15.96 -18.69 19.15
C ILE A 120 16.38 -17.83 20.37
N GLU A 121 17.25 -18.36 21.25
CA GLU A 121 17.65 -17.71 22.50
C GLU A 121 19.01 -16.98 22.49
N GLU A 122 19.64 -16.72 21.34
CA GLU A 122 20.82 -15.82 21.26
C GLU A 122 20.60 -14.53 20.45
N PHE A 123 19.39 -13.93 20.52
CA PHE A 123 19.21 -12.51 20.16
C PHE A 123 19.38 -11.58 21.37
N SER A 124 20.44 -11.78 22.15
CA SER A 124 20.79 -10.89 23.25
C SER A 124 22.09 -10.13 22.97
N GLN A 125 21.91 -8.82 22.77
CA GLN A 125 22.91 -7.73 22.71
C GLN A 125 23.72 -7.56 21.41
N GLN A 126 23.44 -6.49 20.66
CA GLN A 126 24.32 -5.30 20.56
C GLN A 126 23.87 -4.37 19.42
N GLY A 127 23.19 -3.28 19.81
CA GLY A 127 22.78 -2.17 18.96
C GLY A 127 21.86 -1.28 19.80
N ASP A 128 22.24 -0.03 20.05
CA ASP A 128 21.46 0.91 20.86
C ASP A 128 20.18 1.40 20.13
N MET A 129 19.95 0.98 18.87
CA MET A 129 18.74 1.28 18.10
C MET A 129 18.22 0.09 17.29
N MET A 130 16.99 0.21 16.78
CA MET A 130 16.44 -0.62 15.71
C MET A 130 15.43 0.21 14.92
N CYS A 131 15.68 0.37 13.62
CA CYS A 131 14.79 1.12 12.73
C CYS A 131 14.79 0.53 11.33
N PHE A 132 13.60 0.14 10.84
CA PHE A 132 13.41 -0.45 9.50
C PHE A 132 12.28 0.24 8.70
N GLN A 133 11.95 1.49 9.03
CA GLN A 133 10.77 2.20 8.50
C GLN A 133 10.90 2.68 7.04
N CYS A 134 12.07 2.57 6.43
CA CYS A 134 12.31 3.01 5.07
C CYS A 134 13.03 1.94 4.24
N GLN A 135 12.86 2.01 2.92
CA GLN A 135 13.42 1.06 1.97
C GLN A 135 14.96 0.97 2.04
N GLN A 136 15.65 2.04 2.48
CA GLN A 136 17.11 2.09 2.61
C GLN A 136 17.65 1.44 3.88
N THR A 137 16.81 0.75 4.66
CA THR A 137 17.27 0.12 5.90
C THR A 137 18.43 -0.83 5.64
N SER A 138 19.39 -0.89 6.58
CA SER A 138 20.62 -1.67 6.42
C SER A 138 20.28 -3.14 6.11
N ASN A 139 20.95 -3.70 5.09
CA ASN A 139 20.75 -5.06 4.58
C ASN A 139 19.30 -5.44 4.24
N GLY A 140 18.39 -4.47 4.09
CA GLY A 140 16.96 -4.76 3.91
C GLY A 140 16.28 -5.36 5.15
N THR A 141 16.91 -5.29 6.32
CA THR A 141 16.39 -5.89 7.57
C THR A 141 16.18 -4.88 8.69
N GLY A 142 17.10 -3.94 8.90
CA GLY A 142 17.04 -3.02 10.04
C GLY A 142 18.35 -2.28 10.28
N CYS A 143 18.29 -0.99 10.63
CA CYS A 143 19.44 -0.24 11.14
C CYS A 143 19.58 -0.41 12.65
N THR A 144 20.72 -0.94 13.11
CA THR A 144 21.00 -1.28 14.53
C THR A 144 22.01 -0.37 15.22
N ASP A 145 22.93 0.22 14.46
CA ASP A 145 24.01 1.08 15.01
C ASP A 145 23.89 2.54 14.55
N MET A 146 23.61 2.74 13.27
CA MET A 146 23.31 4.03 12.68
C MET A 146 22.34 3.84 11.52
N GLY A 147 21.38 4.75 11.38
CA GLY A 147 20.51 4.79 10.21
C GLY A 147 21.32 5.07 8.95
N VAL A 148 21.03 4.37 7.85
CA VAL A 148 21.58 4.71 6.52
C VAL A 148 21.28 6.16 6.12
N CYS A 149 20.19 6.71 6.65
CA CYS A 149 19.81 8.11 6.52
C CYS A 149 20.61 9.10 7.41
N GLY A 150 21.55 8.63 8.23
CA GLY A 150 22.27 9.43 9.21
C GLY A 150 21.56 9.57 10.57
N LYS A 151 20.46 8.85 10.81
CA LYS A 151 19.77 8.84 12.11
C LYS A 151 20.64 8.16 13.17
N SER A 152 21.00 8.88 14.24
CA SER A 152 21.76 8.32 15.37
C SER A 152 20.87 7.45 16.28
N PRO A 153 21.46 6.59 17.12
CA PRO A 153 20.71 5.84 18.13
C PRO A 153 19.91 6.73 19.08
N GLU A 154 20.47 7.87 19.48
CA GLU A 154 19.79 8.87 20.30
C GLU A 154 18.51 9.37 19.65
N ILE A 155 18.58 9.83 18.39
CA ILE A 155 17.40 10.30 17.67
C ILE A 155 16.40 9.16 17.47
N SER A 156 16.86 7.94 17.18
CA SER A 156 15.97 6.77 17.07
C SER A 156 15.21 6.49 18.36
N ALA A 157 15.91 6.52 19.51
CA ALA A 157 15.33 6.31 20.83
C ALA A 157 14.29 7.38 21.19
N LEU A 158 14.58 8.65 20.88
CA LEU A 158 13.65 9.76 21.11
C LEU A 158 12.41 9.65 20.21
N GLN A 159 12.57 9.25 18.94
CA GLN A 159 11.44 9.03 18.03
C GLN A 159 10.56 7.86 18.50
N ASP A 160 11.15 6.76 18.99
CA ASP A 160 10.40 5.64 19.57
C ASP A 160 9.56 6.09 20.79
N LEU A 161 10.14 6.93 21.64
CA LEU A 161 9.42 7.53 22.77
C LEU A 161 8.32 8.48 22.34
N ILE A 162 8.54 9.32 21.33
CA ILE A 162 7.48 10.19 20.79
C ILE A 162 6.27 9.35 20.37
N ILE A 163 6.48 8.24 19.67
CA ILE A 163 5.40 7.32 19.29
C ILE A 163 4.72 6.71 20.53
N GLN A 164 5.49 6.36 21.56
CA GLN A 164 4.91 5.88 22.82
C GLN A 164 4.04 6.94 23.51
N TYR A 165 4.49 8.18 23.59
CA TYR A 165 3.72 9.27 24.20
C TYR A 165 2.48 9.63 23.37
N LEU A 166 2.58 9.58 22.04
CA LEU A 166 1.43 9.73 21.13
C LEU A 166 0.37 8.66 21.39
N LYS A 167 0.77 7.39 21.59
CA LYS A 167 -0.13 6.31 22.00
C LYS A 167 -0.82 6.61 23.34
N GLY A 168 -0.06 7.09 24.33
CA GLY A 168 -0.60 7.43 25.65
C GLY A 168 -1.58 8.60 25.59
N LEU A 169 -1.25 9.64 24.83
CA LEU A 169 -2.14 10.77 24.56
C LEU A 169 -3.41 10.31 23.83
N ALA A 170 -3.29 9.44 22.81
CA ALA A 170 -4.41 8.91 22.05
C ALA A 170 -5.41 8.14 22.93
N GLN A 171 -4.93 7.35 23.91
CA GLN A 171 -5.82 6.63 24.83
C GLN A 171 -6.75 7.57 25.61
N TYR A 172 -6.28 8.76 26.01
CA TYR A 172 -7.12 9.77 26.67
C TYR A 172 -7.95 10.58 25.67
N LEU A 173 -7.39 10.95 24.51
CA LEU A 173 -8.12 11.68 23.46
C LEU A 173 -9.29 10.88 22.89
N GLU A 174 -9.22 9.55 22.88
CA GLU A 174 -10.34 8.68 22.50
C GLU A 174 -11.55 8.90 23.44
N LYS A 175 -11.31 9.19 24.73
CA LYS A 175 -12.35 9.42 25.74
C LYS A 175 -12.77 10.88 25.88
N ALA A 176 -12.04 11.82 25.28
CA ALA A 176 -12.34 13.25 25.35
C ALA A 176 -13.55 13.63 24.47
N ASP A 177 -14.33 14.64 24.87
CA ASP A 177 -15.33 15.21 23.96
C ASP A 177 -14.64 16.01 22.85
N ASP A 178 -15.30 16.13 21.70
CA ASP A 178 -14.78 16.87 20.55
C ASP A 178 -14.46 18.34 20.88
N LYS A 179 -15.26 18.96 21.76
CA LYS A 179 -15.07 20.35 22.21
C LYS A 179 -13.84 20.56 23.11
N ASP A 180 -13.33 19.49 23.72
CA ASP A 180 -12.18 19.57 24.63
C ASP A 180 -10.85 19.48 23.88
N ILE A 181 -10.89 19.08 22.59
CA ILE A 181 -9.73 18.97 21.72
C ILE A 181 -9.45 20.34 21.09
N ASP A 182 -8.44 21.03 21.61
CA ASP A 182 -7.99 22.30 21.06
C ASP A 182 -7.02 22.14 19.88
N ASP A 183 -6.83 23.24 19.15
CA ASP A 183 -5.96 23.29 17.97
C ASP A 183 -4.49 22.99 18.31
N GLU A 184 -4.02 23.40 19.49
CA GLU A 184 -2.65 23.10 19.94
C GLU A 184 -2.43 21.59 20.10
N THR A 185 -3.36 20.88 20.72
CA THR A 185 -3.27 19.42 20.89
C THR A 185 -3.37 18.70 19.55
N PHE A 186 -4.31 19.14 18.70
CA PHE A 186 -4.47 18.59 17.36
C PHE A 186 -3.17 18.75 16.55
N GLU A 187 -2.59 19.95 16.52
CA GLU A 187 -1.38 20.25 15.77
C GLU A 187 -0.19 19.48 16.34
N LEU A 188 -0.03 19.45 17.66
CA LEU A 188 1.00 18.68 18.34
C LEU A 188 0.96 17.19 17.94
N PHE A 189 -0.24 16.61 17.88
CA PHE A 189 -0.42 15.20 17.54
C PHE A 189 0.06 14.88 16.12
N ILE A 190 -0.40 15.64 15.12
CA ILE A 190 -0.02 15.39 13.72
C ILE A 190 1.44 15.80 13.44
N PHE A 191 1.91 16.88 14.06
CA PHE A 191 3.27 17.39 13.91
C PHE A 191 4.29 16.37 14.43
N THR A 192 4.04 15.77 15.60
CA THR A 192 5.00 14.83 16.20
C THR A 192 5.03 13.49 15.50
N PHE A 193 3.92 13.02 14.90
CA PHE A 193 4.00 11.93 13.93
C PHE A 193 4.89 12.31 12.75
N PHE A 194 4.68 13.47 12.14
CA PHE A 194 5.44 13.95 10.98
C PHE A 194 6.96 14.12 11.30
N MET A 195 7.29 14.62 12.48
CA MET A 195 8.68 14.79 12.93
C MET A 195 9.49 13.46 12.90
N THR A 196 8.82 12.31 13.06
CA THR A 196 9.48 11.00 13.10
C THR A 196 9.58 10.26 11.76
N LEU A 197 9.23 10.92 10.64
CA LEU A 197 9.45 10.38 9.30
C LEU A 197 10.93 10.36 8.94
N THR A 198 11.28 9.50 7.98
CA THR A 198 12.64 9.45 7.42
C THR A 198 13.01 10.79 6.80
N ASN A 199 14.20 11.30 7.15
CA ASN A 199 14.77 12.55 6.64
C ASN A 199 13.98 13.83 6.98
N VAL A 200 13.26 13.86 8.12
CA VAL A 200 12.58 15.05 8.63
C VAL A 200 13.41 15.77 9.68
N ASN A 201 13.59 15.19 10.87
CA ASN A 201 14.21 15.86 11.99
C ASN A 201 15.31 15.01 12.64
N PHE A 202 16.47 15.63 12.85
CA PHE A 202 17.66 15.06 13.48
C PHE A 202 18.17 15.93 14.63
N ASN A 203 17.40 16.93 15.07
CA ASN A 203 17.79 17.82 16.17
C ASN A 203 17.29 17.26 17.51
N SER A 204 18.23 16.84 18.36
CA SER A 204 17.90 16.15 19.63
C SER A 204 17.09 17.04 20.58
N ASP A 205 17.45 18.32 20.71
CA ASP A 205 16.77 19.26 21.61
C ASP A 205 15.31 19.52 21.21
N LYS A 206 15.00 19.60 19.91
CA LYS A 206 13.62 19.68 19.41
C LYS A 206 12.85 18.40 19.76
N HIS A 207 13.44 17.22 19.65
CA HIS A 207 12.77 15.98 20.07
C HIS A 207 12.46 15.96 21.56
N PHE A 208 13.41 16.39 22.43
CA PHE A 208 13.16 16.53 23.86
C PHE A 208 12.03 17.54 24.16
N TYR A 209 12.02 18.68 23.47
CA TYR A 209 10.98 19.69 23.59
C TYR A 209 9.59 19.12 23.27
N TYR A 210 9.43 18.44 22.14
CA TYR A 210 8.12 17.88 21.77
C TYR A 210 7.72 16.67 22.62
N LEU A 211 8.68 15.89 23.14
CA LEU A 211 8.39 14.84 24.10
C LEU A 211 7.79 15.43 25.40
N LYS A 212 8.34 16.54 25.88
CA LYS A 212 7.77 17.30 27.00
C LYS A 212 6.35 17.79 26.67
N LYS A 213 6.15 18.38 25.49
CA LYS A 213 4.81 18.85 25.06
C LYS A 213 3.77 17.74 24.98
N LEU A 214 4.14 16.57 24.47
CA LEU A 214 3.26 15.40 24.46
C LEU A 214 2.92 14.92 25.87
N ALA A 215 3.87 14.96 26.80
CA ALA A 215 3.63 14.63 28.21
C ALA A 215 2.63 15.62 28.85
N GLU A 216 2.86 16.92 28.66
CA GLU A 216 1.96 17.99 29.15
C GLU A 216 0.54 17.82 28.61
N ALA A 217 0.39 17.57 27.29
CA ALA A 217 -0.90 17.33 26.67
C ALA A 217 -1.57 16.08 27.23
N ARG A 218 -0.84 14.96 27.36
CA ARG A 218 -1.39 13.73 27.92
C ARG A 218 -1.86 13.94 29.36
N ASP A 219 -1.08 14.59 30.20
CA ASP A 219 -1.41 14.82 31.61
C ASP A 219 -2.63 15.75 31.77
N LYS A 220 -2.75 16.74 30.89
CA LYS A 220 -3.97 17.57 30.76
C LYS A 220 -5.20 16.71 30.45
N PHE A 221 -5.13 15.83 29.45
CA PHE A 221 -6.26 14.98 29.09
C PHE A 221 -6.53 13.86 30.10
N GLN A 222 -5.52 13.39 30.82
CA GLN A 222 -5.70 12.53 32.00
C GLN A 222 -6.52 13.24 33.08
N ALA A 223 -6.14 14.47 33.44
CA ALA A 223 -6.86 15.24 34.45
C ALA A 223 -8.33 15.48 34.05
N LEU A 224 -8.58 15.77 32.77
CA LEU A 224 -9.94 15.90 32.22
C LEU A 224 -10.72 14.58 32.32
N TYR A 225 -10.11 13.47 31.94
CA TYR A 225 -10.72 12.14 32.01
C TYR A 225 -11.12 11.76 33.44
N LEU A 226 -10.20 11.93 34.39
CA LEU A 226 -10.42 11.61 35.81
C LEU A 226 -11.47 12.51 36.47
N LYS A 227 -11.56 13.78 36.03
CA LYS A 227 -12.59 14.72 36.51
C LYS A 227 -13.97 14.37 35.99
N LYS A 228 -14.07 13.92 34.74
CA LYS A 228 -15.35 13.68 34.05
C LYS A 228 -15.91 12.28 34.30
N THR A 229 -15.05 11.29 34.53
CA THR A 229 -15.44 9.89 34.62
C THR A 229 -15.50 9.45 36.09
N PRO A 230 -16.66 8.97 36.60
CA PRO A 230 -16.76 8.42 37.95
C PRO A 230 -15.74 7.30 38.19
N LYS A 231 -15.23 7.17 39.42
CA LYS A 231 -14.14 6.21 39.74
C LYS A 231 -14.52 4.77 39.39
N GLU A 232 -15.78 4.40 39.51
CA GLU A 232 -16.27 3.04 39.21
C GLU A 232 -16.29 2.74 37.71
N GLU A 233 -16.31 3.77 36.85
CA GLU A 233 -16.38 3.66 35.39
C GLU A 233 -15.02 3.87 34.70
N GLN A 234 -13.96 4.19 35.47
CA GLN A 234 -12.64 4.45 34.92
C GLN A 234 -11.97 3.17 34.39
N ASP A 235 -11.46 3.21 33.15
CA ASP A 235 -10.60 2.17 32.61
C ASP A 235 -9.37 2.04 33.54
N PRO A 236 -9.05 0.85 34.09
CA PRO A 236 -7.89 0.66 34.96
C PRO A 236 -6.56 1.09 34.34
N ARG A 237 -6.47 1.12 33.00
CA ARG A 237 -5.28 1.62 32.28
C ARG A 237 -5.18 3.14 32.30
N LEU A 238 -6.29 3.84 32.51
CA LEU A 238 -6.39 5.31 32.46
C LEU A 238 -6.67 5.95 33.84
N SER A 239 -6.94 5.15 34.87
CA SER A 239 -7.20 5.61 36.24
C SER A 239 -5.98 6.25 36.92
N GLY A 240 -4.78 6.08 36.36
CA GLY A 240 -3.52 6.53 36.97
C GLY A 240 -3.06 5.71 38.17
N THR A 241 -3.78 4.64 38.54
CA THR A 241 -3.46 3.78 39.70
C THR A 241 -2.62 2.55 39.32
N GLY A 242 -2.41 2.29 38.04
CA GLY A 242 -1.61 1.19 37.52
C GLY A 242 -0.10 1.37 37.69
N GLN A 243 0.67 0.39 37.21
CA GLN A 243 2.13 0.47 37.18
C GLN A 243 2.59 1.68 36.35
N LYS A 244 3.46 2.51 36.94
CA LYS A 244 4.05 3.67 36.27
C LYS A 244 5.07 3.22 35.21
N ASN A 245 5.07 3.87 34.05
CA ASN A 245 5.93 3.54 32.90
C ASN A 245 5.82 2.08 32.45
N ASP A 246 4.61 1.52 32.48
CA ASP A 246 4.34 0.20 31.92
C ASP A 246 4.37 0.27 30.39
N PRO A 247 5.32 -0.41 29.70
CA PRO A 247 5.41 -0.42 28.23
C PRO A 247 4.12 -0.83 27.50
N GLN A 248 3.28 -1.66 28.13
CA GLN A 248 1.99 -2.09 27.59
C GLN A 248 0.86 -1.10 27.85
N ASN A 249 1.08 -0.12 28.73
CA ASN A 249 0.15 0.96 29.00
C ASN A 249 0.80 2.34 28.79
N PRO A 250 0.88 2.83 27.54
CA PRO A 250 1.52 4.10 27.21
C PRO A 250 1.00 5.31 28.00
N ALA A 251 -0.29 5.30 28.39
CA ALA A 251 -0.90 6.32 29.24
C ALA A 251 -0.28 6.45 30.65
N SER A 252 0.49 5.46 31.10
CA SER A 252 1.15 5.42 32.41
C SER A 252 2.56 6.01 32.44
N PHE A 253 3.12 6.38 31.28
CA PHE A 253 4.49 6.89 31.20
C PHE A 253 4.63 8.19 31.97
N ILE A 254 5.81 8.51 32.48
CA ILE A 254 6.07 9.75 33.19
C ILE A 254 7.27 10.41 32.56
N PHE A 255 7.11 11.68 32.20
CA PHE A 255 8.22 12.49 31.72
C PHE A 255 8.96 13.07 32.92
N LYS A 256 10.28 12.95 32.92
CA LYS A 256 11.16 13.60 33.91
C LYS A 256 12.00 14.65 33.21
N GLU A 257 11.65 15.90 33.46
CA GLU A 257 12.39 17.03 32.93
C GLU A 257 13.84 17.00 33.42
N ASN A 258 14.79 17.31 32.53
CA ASN A 258 16.24 17.34 32.77
C ASN A 258 16.90 16.00 33.15
N ASP A 259 16.21 14.85 33.03
CA ASP A 259 16.80 13.52 33.28
C ASP A 259 16.92 12.72 31.96
N LYS A 260 17.90 13.12 31.12
CA LYS A 260 18.14 12.45 29.83
C LYS A 260 18.42 10.95 30.00
N LYS A 261 19.13 10.55 31.07
CA LYS A 261 19.43 9.14 31.36
C LYS A 261 18.14 8.34 31.56
N TYR A 262 17.24 8.82 32.41
CA TYR A 262 15.94 8.19 32.62
C TYR A 262 15.12 8.11 31.33
N ILE A 263 15.13 9.16 30.50
CA ILE A 263 14.43 9.17 29.21
C ILE A 263 14.96 8.03 28.32
N PHE A 264 16.28 7.91 28.12
CA PHE A 264 16.85 6.82 27.31
C PHE A 264 16.59 5.44 27.90
N GLU A 265 16.58 5.29 29.23
CA GLU A 265 16.17 4.03 29.87
C GLU A 265 14.72 3.66 29.57
N GLN A 266 13.80 4.63 29.44
CA GLN A 266 12.43 4.34 29.00
C GLN A 266 12.38 3.98 27.52
N ALA A 267 13.16 4.65 26.66
CA ALA A 267 13.19 4.36 25.22
C ALA A 267 13.55 2.89 24.94
N LYS A 268 14.54 2.36 25.67
CA LYS A 268 14.96 0.94 25.57
C LYS A 268 13.84 -0.06 25.85
N LYS A 269 12.80 0.33 26.59
CA LYS A 269 11.67 -0.55 26.94
C LYS A 269 10.54 -0.55 25.90
N VAL A 270 10.52 0.41 24.98
CA VAL A 270 9.39 0.61 24.04
C VAL A 270 9.81 0.58 22.57
N GLY A 271 11.10 0.72 22.29
CA GLY A 271 11.64 0.61 20.95
C GLY A 271 11.35 -0.73 20.27
N ILE A 272 11.64 -0.83 18.98
CA ILE A 272 11.32 -2.01 18.17
C ILE A 272 11.97 -3.28 18.74
N ASN A 273 13.19 -3.19 19.27
CA ASN A 273 13.88 -4.33 19.91
C ASN A 273 13.08 -4.89 21.10
N ALA A 274 12.53 -4.05 21.97
CA ALA A 274 11.72 -4.50 23.10
C ALA A 274 10.41 -5.16 22.65
N ARG A 275 9.81 -4.66 21.57
CA ARG A 275 8.58 -5.22 21.01
C ARG A 275 8.82 -6.54 20.28
N LYS A 276 9.97 -6.69 19.62
CA LYS A 276 10.40 -7.93 18.95
C LYS A 276 10.53 -9.12 19.91
N VAL A 277 10.89 -8.87 21.18
CA VAL A 277 10.94 -9.92 22.22
C VAL A 277 9.55 -10.44 22.58
N ASN A 278 8.52 -9.60 22.50
CA ASN A 278 7.19 -9.91 23.04
C ASN A 278 6.11 -10.17 21.97
N LEU A 279 6.40 -9.88 20.69
CA LEU A 279 5.46 -10.04 19.60
C LEU A 279 6.03 -10.95 18.52
N ASN A 280 5.19 -11.82 17.96
CA ASN A 280 5.53 -12.57 16.74
C ASN A 280 5.88 -11.56 15.61
N PRO A 281 6.92 -11.84 14.79
CA PRO A 281 7.30 -11.02 13.65
C PRO A 281 6.17 -10.55 12.74
N ASP A 282 5.14 -11.37 12.47
CA ASP A 282 4.01 -10.98 11.63
C ASP A 282 3.15 -9.87 12.27
N LEU A 283 2.89 -9.99 13.58
CA LEU A 283 2.16 -8.97 14.33
C LEU A 283 2.98 -7.70 14.48
N LEU A 284 4.28 -7.82 14.73
CA LEU A 284 5.19 -6.67 14.75
C LEU A 284 5.19 -5.96 13.39
N GLY A 285 5.28 -6.70 12.29
CA GLY A 285 5.27 -6.17 10.94
C GLY A 285 4.02 -5.35 10.62
N LEU A 286 2.83 -5.88 10.93
CA LEU A 286 1.57 -5.18 10.74
C LEU A 286 1.41 -3.97 11.66
N LEU A 287 1.88 -4.07 12.91
CA LEU A 287 1.86 -2.98 13.87
C LEU A 287 2.73 -1.82 13.38
N GLU A 288 3.95 -2.11 12.93
CA GLU A 288 4.87 -1.10 12.39
C GLU A 288 4.37 -0.51 11.09
N MET A 289 3.81 -1.32 10.19
CA MET A 289 3.15 -0.84 8.97
C MET A 289 2.03 0.16 9.28
N CYS A 290 1.24 -0.08 10.33
CA CYS A 290 0.19 0.84 10.78
C CYS A 290 0.78 2.15 11.31
N VAL A 291 1.81 2.10 12.15
CA VAL A 291 2.52 3.30 12.64
C VAL A 291 3.12 4.10 11.49
N TYR A 292 3.71 3.44 10.48
CA TYR A 292 4.26 4.10 9.30
C TYR A 292 3.17 4.71 8.41
N GLY A 293 2.02 4.06 8.30
CA GLY A 293 0.85 4.66 7.66
C GLY A 293 0.36 5.92 8.38
N LEU A 294 0.22 5.88 9.71
CA LEU A 294 -0.17 7.04 10.53
C LEU A 294 0.79 8.21 10.35
N LYS A 295 2.09 7.93 10.34
CA LYS A 295 3.16 8.91 10.03
C LYS A 295 2.92 9.60 8.68
N GLY A 296 2.73 8.83 7.61
CA GLY A 296 2.46 9.37 6.28
C GLY A 296 1.17 10.21 6.21
N GLY A 297 0.07 9.70 6.79
CA GLY A 297 -1.21 10.41 6.80
C GLY A 297 -1.17 11.70 7.61
N CYS A 298 -0.50 11.71 8.77
CA CYS A 298 -0.33 12.93 9.57
C CYS A 298 0.52 13.99 8.85
N ALA A 299 1.49 13.59 8.02
CA ALA A 299 2.26 14.53 7.21
C ALA A 299 1.38 15.26 6.19
N TYR A 300 0.50 14.54 5.48
CA TYR A 300 -0.45 15.16 4.56
C TYR A 300 -1.48 16.03 5.28
N LEU A 301 -1.99 15.58 6.43
CA LEU A 301 -2.93 16.37 7.24
C LEU A 301 -2.28 17.66 7.77
N TYR A 302 -1.00 17.61 8.15
CA TYR A 302 -0.25 18.79 8.57
C TYR A 302 -0.19 19.85 7.47
N HIS A 303 0.08 19.45 6.23
CA HIS A 303 0.07 20.39 5.10
C HIS A 303 -1.33 20.94 4.80
N ALA A 304 -2.37 20.10 4.85
CA ALA A 304 -3.76 20.55 4.64
C ALA A 304 -4.17 21.61 5.67
N GLU A 305 -3.80 21.37 6.94
CA GLU A 305 -4.06 22.29 8.05
C GLU A 305 -3.21 23.56 7.96
N GLY A 306 -1.96 23.45 7.52
CA GLY A 306 -1.11 24.61 7.22
C GLY A 306 -1.77 25.54 6.22
N VAL A 307 -2.36 25.00 5.15
CA VAL A 307 -3.10 25.81 4.17
C VAL A 307 -4.39 26.38 4.77
N ARG A 308 -5.20 25.56 5.45
CA ARG A 308 -6.45 25.98 6.11
C ARG A 308 -6.23 27.11 7.12
N ASN A 309 -5.22 27.00 7.96
CA ASN A 309 -4.92 27.99 9.01
C ASN A 309 -4.48 29.33 8.43
N ASN A 310 -3.90 29.35 7.22
CA ASN A 310 -3.47 30.55 6.52
C ASN A 310 -4.52 31.09 5.52
N ALA A 311 -5.64 30.37 5.31
CA ALA A 311 -6.72 30.74 4.42
C ALA A 311 -8.09 30.61 5.11
N LYS A 312 -8.23 31.18 6.31
CA LYS A 312 -9.42 31.03 7.18
C LYS A 312 -10.72 31.57 6.55
N ASP A 313 -10.60 32.47 5.57
CA ASP A 313 -11.73 32.99 4.78
C ASP A 313 -12.25 31.97 3.75
N LYS A 314 -11.48 30.92 3.45
CA LYS A 314 -11.83 29.87 2.50
C LYS A 314 -12.45 28.67 3.20
N LYS A 315 -13.58 28.19 2.67
CA LYS A 315 -14.20 26.94 3.11
C LYS A 315 -13.49 25.75 2.46
N ILE A 316 -12.38 25.30 3.06
CA ILE A 316 -11.62 24.15 2.57
C ILE A 316 -12.30 22.83 3.00
N TYR A 317 -12.50 22.66 4.30
CA TYR A 317 -13.32 21.62 4.92
C TYR A 317 -13.82 22.12 6.28
N SER A 318 -14.93 21.57 6.75
CA SER A 318 -15.61 21.96 7.98
C SER A 318 -14.85 21.51 9.23
N GLN A 319 -15.18 22.11 10.37
CA GLN A 319 -14.65 21.67 11.66
C GLN A 319 -15.07 20.24 12.01
N GLU A 320 -16.28 19.83 11.61
CA GLU A 320 -16.79 18.47 11.83
C GLU A 320 -15.98 17.44 11.03
N GLU A 321 -15.73 17.70 9.75
CA GLU A 321 -14.87 16.86 8.89
C GLU A 321 -13.45 16.76 9.45
N ARG A 322 -12.88 17.90 9.88
CA ARG A 322 -11.56 17.95 10.52
C ARG A 322 -11.50 17.07 11.78
N ILE A 323 -12.46 17.22 12.69
CA ILE A 323 -12.49 16.46 13.94
C ILE A 323 -12.78 14.98 13.68
N SER A 324 -13.62 14.64 12.70
CA SER A 324 -13.93 13.26 12.33
C SER A 324 -12.67 12.49 11.90
N VAL A 325 -11.89 13.06 10.97
CA VAL A 325 -10.62 12.48 10.53
C VAL A 325 -9.63 12.37 11.68
N PHE A 326 -9.52 13.41 12.51
CA PHE A 326 -8.64 13.40 13.67
C PHE A 326 -9.01 12.31 14.67
N LYS A 327 -10.30 12.16 15.00
CA LYS A 327 -10.80 11.09 15.88
C LYS A 327 -10.54 9.71 15.29
N GLY A 328 -10.59 9.56 13.96
CA GLY A 328 -10.16 8.34 13.28
C GLY A 328 -8.69 8.01 13.55
N LEU A 329 -7.78 8.97 13.36
CA LEU A 329 -6.34 8.81 13.64
C LEU A 329 -6.06 8.53 15.12
N VAL A 330 -6.71 9.26 16.03
CA VAL A 330 -6.64 9.06 17.48
C VAL A 330 -7.09 7.64 17.85
N LYS A 331 -8.22 7.20 17.30
CA LYS A 331 -8.76 5.87 17.58
C LYS A 331 -7.78 4.77 17.14
N ILE A 332 -7.28 4.83 15.91
CA ILE A 332 -6.30 3.86 15.39
C ILE A 332 -5.07 3.84 16.30
N THR A 333 -4.56 5.03 16.68
CA THR A 333 -3.39 5.16 17.55
C THR A 333 -3.62 4.59 18.96
N ALA A 334 -4.82 4.77 19.52
CA ALA A 334 -5.21 4.17 20.80
C ALA A 334 -5.39 2.66 20.70
N ASP A 335 -5.96 2.15 19.60
CA ASP A 335 -6.16 0.72 19.37
C ASP A 335 -4.83 -0.04 19.19
N LEU A 336 -3.75 0.62 18.77
CA LEU A 336 -2.38 0.08 18.77
C LEU A 336 -1.82 -0.21 20.18
N THR A 337 -2.53 0.17 21.26
CA THR A 337 -2.17 -0.10 22.66
C THR A 337 -2.88 -1.33 23.24
N LYS A 338 -3.71 -2.01 22.45
CA LYS A 338 -4.36 -3.25 22.90
C LYS A 338 -3.30 -4.32 23.18
N VAL A 339 -3.48 -5.01 24.30
CA VAL A 339 -2.62 -6.13 24.69
C VAL A 339 -2.97 -7.35 23.83
N ASN A 340 -1.96 -7.98 23.25
CA ASN A 340 -2.09 -9.17 22.40
C ASN A 340 -3.09 -9.01 21.23
N PRO A 341 -2.88 -8.04 20.32
CA PRO A 341 -3.78 -7.83 19.20
C PRO A 341 -3.73 -9.04 18.24
N SER A 342 -4.89 -9.38 17.67
CA SER A 342 -4.95 -10.41 16.63
C SER A 342 -4.41 -9.89 15.30
N MET A 343 -4.05 -10.81 14.40
CA MET A 343 -3.64 -10.45 13.04
C MET A 343 -4.76 -9.73 12.29
N GLU A 344 -6.00 -10.17 12.44
CA GLU A 344 -7.19 -9.57 11.82
C GLU A 344 -7.41 -8.13 12.32
N GLU A 345 -7.22 -7.89 13.62
CA GLU A 345 -7.32 -6.54 14.20
C GLU A 345 -6.24 -5.62 13.61
N LEU A 346 -4.99 -6.09 13.50
CA LEU A 346 -3.91 -5.27 12.95
C LEU A 346 -4.08 -5.03 11.44
N ILE A 347 -4.58 -6.01 10.67
CA ILE A 347 -4.95 -5.82 9.26
C ILE A 347 -6.04 -4.76 9.15
N GLN A 348 -7.07 -4.82 9.98
CA GLN A 348 -8.15 -3.84 9.97
C GLN A 348 -7.63 -2.44 10.31
N LEU A 349 -6.74 -2.29 11.30
CA LEU A 349 -6.13 -1.00 11.61
C LEU A 349 -5.35 -0.43 10.41
N ASN A 350 -4.61 -1.27 9.68
CA ASN A 350 -3.93 -0.85 8.46
C ASN A 350 -4.90 -0.38 7.37
N MET A 351 -6.05 -1.06 7.20
CA MET A 351 -7.11 -0.62 6.28
C MET A 351 -7.78 0.68 6.74
N ASP A 352 -7.98 0.85 8.05
CA ASP A 352 -8.55 2.07 8.62
C ASP A 352 -7.63 3.29 8.44
N VAL A 353 -6.31 3.08 8.50
CA VAL A 353 -5.32 4.10 8.13
C VAL A 353 -5.47 4.48 6.65
N GLY A 354 -5.56 3.49 5.75
CA GLY A 354 -5.79 3.73 4.32
C GLY A 354 -7.08 4.51 4.06
N LYS A 355 -8.17 4.17 4.75
CA LYS A 355 -9.45 4.87 4.69
C LYS A 355 -9.34 6.32 5.13
N ASN A 356 -8.77 6.57 6.31
CA ASN A 356 -8.59 7.93 6.82
C ASN A 356 -7.70 8.75 5.88
N ASN A 357 -6.62 8.16 5.38
CA ASN A 357 -5.70 8.85 4.49
C ASN A 357 -6.34 9.24 3.15
N PHE A 358 -7.28 8.45 2.62
CA PHE A 358 -8.03 8.86 1.42
C PHE A 358 -8.76 10.19 1.62
N THR A 359 -9.37 10.38 2.80
CA THR A 359 -10.02 11.66 3.18
C THR A 359 -8.99 12.77 3.43
N VAL A 360 -7.86 12.45 4.08
CA VAL A 360 -6.78 13.43 4.29
C VAL A 360 -6.21 13.95 2.96
N MET A 361 -5.99 13.09 1.98
CA MET A 361 -5.50 13.54 0.67
C MET A 361 -6.56 14.37 -0.08
N GLU A 362 -7.85 14.06 0.09
CA GLU A 362 -8.93 14.92 -0.41
C GLU A 362 -8.89 16.31 0.24
N PHE A 363 -8.66 16.40 1.54
CA PHE A 363 -8.49 17.68 2.23
C PHE A 363 -7.30 18.47 1.67
N LEU A 364 -6.17 17.81 1.43
CA LEU A 364 -4.97 18.44 0.88
C LEU A 364 -5.17 18.89 -0.58
N ASP A 365 -5.76 18.04 -1.44
CA ASP A 365 -6.12 18.38 -2.83
C ASP A 365 -7.06 19.60 -2.87
N ASN A 366 -8.11 19.59 -2.05
CA ASN A 366 -9.04 20.71 -1.94
C ASN A 366 -8.34 21.97 -1.43
N ALA A 367 -7.48 21.85 -0.42
CA ALA A 367 -6.73 22.98 0.13
C ALA A 367 -5.86 23.64 -0.94
N HIS A 368 -5.11 22.83 -1.70
CA HIS A 368 -4.28 23.31 -2.79
C HIS A 368 -5.11 23.93 -3.91
N ASN A 369 -6.16 23.25 -4.37
CA ASN A 369 -7.01 23.72 -5.48
C ASN A 369 -7.74 25.02 -5.15
N ILE A 370 -8.22 25.19 -3.91
CA ILE A 370 -8.95 26.39 -3.47
C ILE A 370 -8.00 27.58 -3.27
N VAL A 371 -6.82 27.35 -2.68
CA VAL A 371 -5.92 28.44 -2.29
C VAL A 371 -4.92 28.81 -3.38
N PHE A 372 -4.39 27.82 -4.11
CA PHE A 372 -3.38 28.03 -5.14
C PHE A 372 -3.94 27.97 -6.58
N GLY A 373 -5.23 27.65 -6.70
CA GLY A 373 -5.92 27.45 -7.97
C GLY A 373 -5.76 26.03 -8.50
N LYS A 374 -6.65 25.62 -9.40
CA LYS A 374 -6.58 24.29 -10.02
C LYS A 374 -5.28 24.13 -10.83
N PRO A 375 -4.54 23.01 -10.68
CA PRO A 375 -3.37 22.73 -11.49
C PRO A 375 -3.68 22.80 -12.99
N THR A 376 -2.86 23.55 -13.72
CA THR A 376 -2.93 23.63 -15.18
C THR A 376 -1.56 23.32 -15.78
N PRO A 377 -1.50 22.65 -16.95
CA PRO A 377 -0.23 22.24 -17.55
C PRO A 377 0.69 23.44 -17.74
N SER A 378 1.95 23.29 -17.32
CA SER A 378 2.95 24.35 -17.40
C SER A 378 4.34 23.79 -17.67
N ASN A 379 5.12 24.49 -18.50
CA ASN A 379 6.53 24.21 -18.69
C ASN A 379 7.34 24.80 -17.53
N VAL A 380 8.19 23.97 -16.93
CA VAL A 380 9.09 24.31 -15.85
C VAL A 380 10.49 24.50 -16.41
N ASN A 381 11.01 25.72 -16.30
CA ASN A 381 12.42 25.98 -16.58
C ASN A 381 13.30 25.24 -15.57
N ARG A 382 14.35 24.57 -16.05
CA ARG A 382 15.34 23.88 -15.21
C ARG A 382 16.75 24.43 -15.38
N ALA A 383 16.95 25.35 -16.31
CA ALA A 383 18.20 26.04 -16.52
C ALA A 383 18.35 27.20 -15.50
N PRO A 384 19.58 27.52 -15.09
CA PRO A 384 19.86 28.65 -14.21
C PRO A 384 19.53 29.99 -14.89
N VAL A 385 19.14 30.96 -14.07
CA VAL A 385 18.81 32.34 -14.41
C VAL A 385 19.74 33.21 -13.58
N GLU A 386 20.43 34.13 -14.24
CA GLU A 386 21.40 35.01 -13.61
C GLU A 386 20.75 35.84 -12.49
N GLY A 387 21.46 36.01 -11.37
CA GLY A 387 21.01 36.80 -10.23
C GLY A 387 21.11 36.09 -8.88
N LYS A 388 20.74 36.81 -7.82
CA LYS A 388 20.63 36.26 -6.46
C LYS A 388 19.53 35.22 -6.43
N CYS A 389 19.68 34.18 -5.62
CA CYS A 389 18.71 33.09 -5.62
C CYS A 389 18.50 32.43 -4.25
N ILE A 390 17.29 31.88 -4.08
CA ILE A 390 16.90 30.98 -2.98
C ILE A 390 16.38 29.69 -3.59
N LEU A 391 16.78 28.55 -3.04
CA LEU A 391 16.24 27.24 -3.35
C LEU A 391 15.28 26.81 -2.24
N ILE A 392 14.05 26.41 -2.56
CA ILE A 392 13.13 25.78 -1.61
C ILE A 392 12.90 24.32 -1.98
N SER A 393 13.03 23.44 -1.00
CA SER A 393 12.84 21.99 -1.14
C SER A 393 11.87 21.48 -0.06
N GLY A 394 11.23 20.35 -0.36
CA GLY A 394 10.21 19.73 0.48
C GLY A 394 8.85 19.73 -0.22
N HIS A 395 7.76 19.94 0.51
CA HIS A 395 6.40 19.79 -0.02
C HIS A 395 5.45 20.96 0.27
N ASP A 396 5.77 21.83 1.24
CA ASP A 396 4.82 22.82 1.74
C ASP A 396 4.65 24.02 0.79
N MET A 397 3.53 24.03 0.07
CA MET A 397 3.18 25.09 -0.89
C MET A 397 2.81 26.41 -0.22
N MET A 398 2.34 26.38 1.04
CA MET A 398 2.02 27.61 1.79
C MET A 398 3.31 28.33 2.21
N VAL A 399 4.34 27.59 2.62
CA VAL A 399 5.69 28.13 2.88
C VAL A 399 6.24 28.79 1.62
N LEU A 400 6.12 28.14 0.46
CA LEU A 400 6.53 28.75 -0.82
C LEU A 400 5.76 30.04 -1.10
N LYS A 401 4.44 30.06 -0.93
CA LYS A 401 3.62 31.26 -1.14
C LYS A 401 4.10 32.42 -0.28
N LYS A 402 4.32 32.19 1.02
CA LYS A 402 4.83 33.22 1.95
C LYS A 402 6.23 33.68 1.59
N LEU A 403 7.11 32.77 1.17
CA LEU A 403 8.45 33.12 0.67
C LEU A 403 8.36 34.01 -0.58
N LEU A 404 7.50 33.68 -1.54
CA LEU A 404 7.28 34.47 -2.75
C LEU A 404 6.77 35.87 -2.43
N GLU A 405 5.83 35.98 -1.48
CA GLU A 405 5.29 37.25 -1.00
C GLU A 405 6.36 38.12 -0.33
N GLN A 406 7.17 37.55 0.56
CA GLN A 406 8.23 38.28 1.26
C GLN A 406 9.42 38.62 0.36
N THR A 407 9.68 37.85 -0.71
CA THR A 407 10.79 38.09 -1.65
C THR A 407 10.39 38.92 -2.87
N LYS A 408 9.11 39.29 -2.98
CA LYS A 408 8.60 40.12 -4.06
C LYS A 408 9.40 41.41 -4.17
N ASP A 409 9.78 41.77 -5.40
CA ASP A 409 10.52 43.00 -5.72
C ASP A 409 11.91 43.13 -5.05
N GLN A 410 12.45 42.05 -4.47
CA GLN A 410 13.78 42.05 -3.83
C GLN A 410 14.95 41.70 -4.75
N GLY A 411 14.69 41.41 -6.04
CA GLY A 411 15.71 41.00 -7.00
C GLY A 411 16.32 39.63 -6.70
N ILE A 412 15.53 38.71 -6.12
CA ILE A 412 15.95 37.35 -5.76
C ILE A 412 15.11 36.35 -6.55
N ASN A 413 15.76 35.49 -7.31
CA ASN A 413 15.16 34.38 -8.04
C ASN A 413 14.85 33.22 -7.07
N ILE A 414 13.62 32.74 -7.07
CA ILE A 414 13.17 31.58 -6.29
C ILE A 414 13.19 30.35 -7.20
N TYR A 415 13.86 29.31 -6.73
CA TYR A 415 13.90 27.99 -7.34
C TYR A 415 13.20 26.98 -6.46
N THR A 416 12.45 26.07 -7.06
CA THR A 416 12.01 24.83 -6.39
C THR A 416 13.07 23.75 -6.53
N HIS A 417 13.00 22.71 -5.69
CA HIS A 417 13.79 21.48 -5.79
C HIS A 417 12.95 20.27 -5.38
N GLY A 418 13.20 19.12 -6.01
CA GLY A 418 12.53 17.87 -5.69
C GLY A 418 11.01 17.95 -5.79
N GLU A 419 10.34 17.65 -4.68
CA GLU A 419 8.87 17.62 -4.55
C GLU A 419 8.21 19.00 -4.58
N MET A 420 8.97 20.09 -4.65
CA MET A 420 8.40 21.43 -4.87
C MET A 420 8.17 21.76 -6.36
N LEU A 421 8.68 20.95 -7.30
CA LEU A 421 8.48 21.16 -8.75
C LEU A 421 7.01 21.35 -9.16
N PRO A 422 6.02 20.62 -8.60
CA PRO A 422 4.61 20.80 -8.96
C PRO A 422 4.03 22.18 -8.67
N ALA A 423 4.72 23.04 -7.92
CA ALA A 423 4.30 24.43 -7.66
C ALA A 423 3.99 25.21 -8.94
N PHE A 424 4.70 24.90 -10.04
CA PHE A 424 4.49 25.54 -11.35
C PHE A 424 3.15 25.19 -12.01
N GLY A 425 2.50 24.10 -11.58
CA GLY A 425 1.15 23.76 -12.00
C GLY A 425 0.09 24.70 -11.46
N TYR A 426 0.35 25.35 -10.32
CA TYR A 426 -0.61 26.17 -9.59
C TYR A 426 -0.60 27.64 -10.05
N PRO A 427 -1.71 28.17 -10.62
CA PRO A 427 -1.78 29.53 -11.14
C PRO A 427 -1.40 30.64 -10.16
N GLU A 428 -1.80 30.53 -8.89
CA GLU A 428 -1.54 31.56 -7.88
C GLU A 428 -0.08 31.61 -7.41
N LEU A 429 0.68 30.52 -7.60
CA LEU A 429 2.11 30.46 -7.29
C LEU A 429 2.94 30.91 -8.50
N ARG A 430 2.59 30.44 -9.70
CA ARG A 430 3.34 30.79 -10.92
C ARG A 430 3.16 32.24 -11.40
N LYS A 431 2.18 32.98 -10.85
CA LYS A 431 2.01 34.41 -11.16
C LYS A 431 3.18 35.29 -10.69
N TYR A 432 4.00 34.78 -9.76
CA TYR A 432 5.20 35.47 -9.28
C TYR A 432 6.34 35.29 -10.29
N PRO A 433 6.76 36.35 -11.01
CA PRO A 433 7.74 36.21 -12.11
C PRO A 433 9.14 35.82 -11.62
N HIS A 434 9.44 36.05 -10.34
CA HIS A 434 10.69 35.64 -9.71
C HIS A 434 10.67 34.18 -9.23
N LEU A 435 9.58 33.43 -9.38
CA LEU A 435 9.59 31.96 -9.34
C LEU A 435 10.09 31.45 -10.70
N VAL A 436 11.41 31.25 -10.83
CA VAL A 436 12.06 31.17 -12.16
C VAL A 436 12.29 29.76 -12.68
N GLY A 437 12.22 28.73 -11.84
CA GLY A 437 12.41 27.34 -12.28
C GLY A 437 12.57 26.33 -11.15
N ASN A 438 12.83 25.08 -11.54
CA ASN A 438 13.21 24.00 -10.63
C ASN A 438 14.69 23.64 -10.82
N PHE A 439 15.50 23.79 -9.78
CA PHE A 439 16.91 23.40 -9.83
C PHE A 439 17.09 21.96 -9.32
N GLY A 440 17.89 21.18 -10.05
CA GLY A 440 18.27 19.84 -9.62
C GLY A 440 17.25 18.74 -9.91
N THR A 441 17.29 17.68 -9.12
CA THR A 441 16.56 16.41 -9.32
C THR A 441 15.91 15.93 -8.01
N ALA A 442 15.85 14.62 -7.78
CA ALA A 442 15.30 14.03 -6.58
C ALA A 442 16.20 14.27 -5.35
N TRP A 443 15.60 14.19 -4.17
CA TRP A 443 16.22 14.61 -2.89
C TRP A 443 17.59 14.00 -2.59
N PHE A 444 17.87 12.77 -3.01
CA PHE A 444 19.13 12.11 -2.69
C PHE A 444 20.33 12.80 -3.37
N ASN A 445 20.12 13.50 -4.49
CA ASN A 445 21.18 14.17 -5.24
C ASN A 445 21.56 15.54 -4.64
N GLN A 446 20.91 15.95 -3.55
CA GLN A 446 21.20 17.22 -2.89
C GLN A 446 22.65 17.32 -2.40
N THR A 447 23.34 16.20 -2.12
CA THR A 447 24.78 16.19 -1.79
C THR A 447 25.66 16.72 -2.93
N ASN A 448 25.20 16.62 -4.18
CA ASN A 448 25.90 17.14 -5.36
C ASN A 448 25.32 18.49 -5.80
N GLU A 449 24.01 18.67 -5.69
CA GLU A 449 23.30 19.84 -6.21
C GLU A 449 23.36 21.03 -5.27
N PHE A 450 23.20 20.84 -3.95
CA PHE A 450 23.23 21.95 -3.00
C PHE A 450 24.57 22.68 -2.95
N PRO A 451 25.75 21.99 -2.98
CA PRO A 451 27.03 22.68 -3.11
C PRO A 451 27.13 23.57 -4.35
N ASP A 452 26.55 23.15 -5.47
CA ASP A 452 26.57 23.88 -6.74
C ASP A 452 25.54 25.02 -6.81
N PHE A 453 24.48 24.98 -6.00
CA PHE A 453 23.51 26.07 -5.94
C PHE A 453 24.14 27.30 -5.26
N PRO A 454 24.31 28.45 -5.94
CA PRO A 454 25.08 29.59 -5.44
C PRO A 454 24.27 30.56 -4.57
N GLY A 455 23.18 30.08 -3.94
CA GLY A 455 22.22 30.86 -3.17
C GLY A 455 21.89 30.24 -1.80
N ALA A 456 20.93 30.83 -1.09
CA ALA A 456 20.44 30.26 0.17
C ALA A 456 19.46 29.11 -0.09
N ILE A 457 19.35 28.16 0.83
CA ILE A 457 18.55 26.93 0.68
C ILE A 457 17.59 26.83 1.87
N LEU A 458 16.32 26.54 1.60
CA LEU A 458 15.27 26.33 2.60
C LEU A 458 14.66 24.93 2.44
N LEU A 459 14.68 24.14 3.51
CA LEU A 459 14.01 22.83 3.59
C LEU A 459 12.76 22.96 4.45
N ASN A 460 11.58 22.78 3.85
CA ASN A 460 10.29 22.92 4.54
C ASN A 460 9.62 21.59 4.95
N SER A 461 10.14 20.46 4.46
CA SER A 461 9.78 19.11 4.88
C SER A 461 10.95 18.15 4.58
N ASN A 462 10.74 16.84 4.73
CA ASN A 462 11.67 15.85 4.16
C ASN A 462 11.85 16.02 2.64
N CYS A 463 12.99 15.64 2.06
CA CYS A 463 14.07 14.86 2.66
C CYS A 463 15.35 15.66 2.88
N LEU A 464 15.65 16.00 4.13
CA LEU A 464 16.96 16.50 4.54
C LEU A 464 17.90 15.33 4.82
N ILE A 465 19.04 15.29 4.14
CA ILE A 465 20.16 14.41 4.50
C ILE A 465 21.24 15.21 5.21
N GLN A 466 22.24 14.54 5.78
CA GLN A 466 23.33 15.18 6.48
C GLN A 466 23.92 16.38 5.70
N PRO A 467 23.74 17.61 6.22
CA PRO A 467 24.24 18.81 5.58
C PRO A 467 25.76 18.78 5.45
N GLN A 468 26.27 19.11 4.26
CA GLN A 468 27.72 19.23 4.08
C GLN A 468 28.22 20.61 4.51
N PRO A 469 29.47 20.71 5.01
CA PRO A 469 30.08 22.00 5.37
C PRO A 469 30.08 23.04 4.24
N SER A 470 30.09 22.59 2.98
CA SER A 470 30.09 23.42 1.76
C SER A 470 28.85 24.31 1.62
N TYR A 471 27.70 23.92 2.19
CA TYR A 471 26.45 24.69 2.11
C TYR A 471 25.72 24.85 3.44
N ALA A 472 26.13 24.18 4.53
CA ALA A 472 25.47 24.24 5.83
C ALA A 472 25.20 25.68 6.33
N LYS A 473 26.15 26.61 6.13
CA LYS A 473 26.01 28.03 6.56
C LYS A 473 24.93 28.83 5.82
N ARG A 474 24.45 28.31 4.69
CA ARG A 474 23.41 28.91 3.84
C ARG A 474 22.19 28.00 3.69
N LEU A 475 22.13 26.93 4.48
CA LEU A 475 20.98 26.06 4.63
C LEU A 475 20.14 26.52 5.81
N PHE A 476 18.83 26.54 5.61
CA PHE A 476 17.82 26.85 6.60
C PHE A 476 16.78 25.72 6.61
N THR A 477 16.26 25.43 7.81
CA THR A 477 15.12 24.54 8.01
C THR A 477 13.93 25.36 8.51
N THR A 478 12.72 24.83 8.38
CA THR A 478 11.50 25.42 8.96
C THR A 478 10.53 24.29 9.35
N HIS A 479 9.51 24.62 10.13
CA HIS A 479 8.46 23.69 10.57
C HIS A 479 9.00 22.40 11.20
N VAL A 480 8.61 21.24 10.68
CA VAL A 480 8.99 19.92 11.24
C VAL A 480 10.47 19.58 11.02
N VAL A 481 11.15 20.26 10.10
CA VAL A 481 12.52 19.91 9.69
C VAL A 481 13.53 20.44 10.69
N GLY A 482 14.54 19.63 11.03
CA GLY A 482 15.60 20.07 11.93
C GLY A 482 16.87 19.25 11.78
N TRP A 483 18.00 19.91 12.00
CA TRP A 483 19.32 19.30 12.13
C TRP A 483 20.16 20.18 13.06
N ASP A 484 21.02 19.57 13.87
CA ASP A 484 21.89 20.31 14.79
C ASP A 484 22.77 21.32 14.05
N ASP A 485 22.95 22.52 14.60
CA ASP A 485 23.75 23.60 13.98
C ASP A 485 23.25 24.17 12.64
N ILE A 486 22.08 23.74 12.15
CA ILE A 486 21.42 24.37 11.01
C ILE A 486 20.40 25.39 11.50
N LYS A 487 20.41 26.58 10.88
CA LYS A 487 19.47 27.64 11.23
C LYS A 487 18.04 27.20 10.99
N HIS A 488 17.16 27.46 11.95
CA HIS A 488 15.75 27.14 11.88
C HIS A 488 14.93 28.43 11.84
N ILE A 489 14.05 28.54 10.84
CA ILE A 489 13.15 29.67 10.67
C ILE A 489 11.87 29.39 11.44
N GLU A 490 11.52 30.32 12.33
CA GLU A 490 10.30 30.28 13.12
C GLU A 490 9.27 31.26 12.51
N ASN A 491 7.98 30.94 12.63
CA ASN A 491 6.86 31.80 12.22
C ASN A 491 6.86 32.28 10.75
N ASP A 492 7.52 31.55 9.86
CA ASP A 492 7.71 31.93 8.45
C ASP A 492 8.34 33.32 8.24
N ASP A 493 9.16 33.81 9.19
CA ASP A 493 9.95 35.03 8.99
C ASP A 493 11.22 34.72 8.18
N PHE A 494 11.17 34.96 6.86
CA PHE A 494 12.27 34.66 5.95
C PHE A 494 13.34 35.76 5.91
N SER A 495 13.30 36.77 6.80
CA SER A 495 14.24 37.90 6.79
C SER A 495 15.71 37.45 6.78
N GLU A 496 16.08 36.49 7.62
CA GLU A 496 17.46 36.00 7.69
C GLU A 496 17.87 35.22 6.43
N LEU A 497 16.96 34.38 5.91
CA LEU A 497 17.15 33.64 4.66
C LEU A 497 17.38 34.59 3.48
N ILE A 498 16.56 35.64 3.39
CA ILE A 498 16.64 36.69 2.37
C ILE A 498 17.98 37.44 2.46
N GLN A 499 18.40 37.81 3.68
CA GLN A 499 19.70 38.45 3.87
C GLN A 499 20.86 37.53 3.53
N CYS A 500 20.74 36.24 3.83
CA CYS A 500 21.72 35.24 3.39
C CYS A 500 21.81 35.20 1.87
N ALA A 501 20.69 35.11 1.16
CA ALA A 501 20.63 35.08 -0.30
C ALA A 501 21.24 36.32 -0.95
N LYS A 502 21.00 37.52 -0.40
CA LYS A 502 21.62 38.77 -0.87
C LYS A 502 23.15 38.75 -0.76
N LYS A 503 23.69 38.13 0.29
CA LYS A 503 25.14 37.97 0.51
C LYS A 503 25.77 36.87 -0.34
N GLN A 504 24.99 35.87 -0.79
CA GLN A 504 25.49 34.80 -1.65
C GLN A 504 25.83 35.31 -3.05
N PRO A 505 26.74 34.65 -3.80
CA PRO A 505 27.14 35.10 -5.13
C PRO A 505 25.98 35.13 -6.13
N GLY A 506 25.02 34.20 -6.03
CA GLY A 506 24.00 33.99 -7.05
C GLY A 506 24.57 33.33 -8.32
N PHE A 507 23.68 33.01 -9.26
CA PHE A 507 24.08 32.50 -10.57
C PHE A 507 24.70 33.62 -11.40
N LYS A 508 25.85 33.35 -12.05
CA LYS A 508 26.54 34.27 -12.96
C LYS A 508 26.70 33.58 -14.32
N LYS A 509 26.37 34.26 -15.42
CA LYS A 509 26.25 33.63 -16.76
C LYS A 509 27.46 32.81 -17.23
N ASN A 510 28.67 33.14 -16.77
CA ASN A 510 29.91 32.45 -17.14
C ASN A 510 30.52 31.59 -16.01
N SER A 511 29.84 31.43 -14.86
CA SER A 511 30.37 30.57 -13.80
C SER A 511 30.31 29.10 -14.18
N ARG A 512 31.20 28.29 -13.58
CA ARG A 512 31.20 26.84 -13.74
C ARG A 512 29.82 26.25 -13.42
N GLN A 513 29.18 26.74 -12.35
CA GLN A 513 27.85 26.28 -11.93
C GLN A 513 26.79 26.62 -12.98
N PHE A 514 26.80 27.82 -13.57
CA PHE A 514 25.84 28.18 -14.61
C PHE A 514 25.97 27.27 -15.83
N LYS A 515 27.20 27.12 -16.36
CA LYS A 515 27.48 26.29 -17.53
C LYS A 515 27.16 24.81 -17.31
N LYS A 516 27.33 24.31 -16.08
CA LYS A 516 27.00 22.91 -15.74
C LYS A 516 25.51 22.59 -15.94
N TYR A 517 24.63 23.57 -15.75
CA TYR A 517 23.17 23.37 -15.77
C TYR A 517 22.45 24.13 -16.90
N GLU A 518 23.15 24.87 -17.76
CA GLU A 518 22.53 25.74 -18.78
C GLU A 518 21.76 24.98 -19.88
N ASN A 519 22.13 23.72 -20.12
CA ASN A 519 21.51 22.88 -21.15
C ASN A 519 20.57 21.81 -20.58
N VAL A 520 20.06 21.99 -19.36
CA VAL A 520 19.07 21.05 -18.79
C VAL A 520 17.72 21.31 -19.43
N GLU A 521 17.11 20.25 -19.98
CA GLU A 521 15.79 20.31 -20.61
C GLU A 521 14.71 20.78 -19.63
N SER A 522 13.75 21.55 -20.14
CA SER A 522 12.54 21.91 -19.40
C SER A 522 11.65 20.68 -19.18
N GLU A 523 10.76 20.74 -18.20
CA GLU A 523 9.79 19.66 -17.94
C GLU A 523 8.36 20.19 -17.87
N GLN A 524 7.37 19.31 -17.94
CA GLN A 524 5.97 19.69 -17.77
C GLN A 524 5.41 19.16 -16.45
N THR A 525 4.53 19.95 -15.83
CA THR A 525 3.77 19.58 -14.63
C THR A 525 2.40 20.25 -14.63
N GLY A 526 1.57 19.98 -13.63
CA GLY A 526 0.27 20.63 -13.44
C GLY A 526 -0.92 19.87 -14.03
N PHE A 527 -0.79 18.55 -14.21
CA PHE A 527 -1.87 17.69 -14.67
C PHE A 527 -2.65 17.11 -13.47
N GLY A 528 -3.45 17.94 -12.80
CA GLY A 528 -4.36 17.49 -11.73
C GLY A 528 -5.53 16.65 -12.27
N HIS A 529 -6.33 16.04 -11.39
CA HIS A 529 -7.40 15.09 -11.79
C HIS A 529 -8.41 15.63 -12.81
N GLN A 530 -8.85 16.89 -12.68
CA GLN A 530 -9.81 17.49 -13.61
C GLN A 530 -9.19 17.66 -15.00
N THR A 531 -8.02 18.30 -15.06
CA THR A 531 -7.23 18.48 -16.29
C THR A 531 -6.93 17.13 -16.96
N MET A 532 -6.51 16.13 -16.19
CA MET A 532 -6.26 14.79 -16.73
C MET A 532 -7.52 14.13 -17.28
N ALA A 533 -8.64 14.19 -16.56
CA ALA A 533 -9.89 13.63 -17.07
C ALA A 533 -10.33 14.31 -18.38
N GLU A 534 -10.20 15.64 -18.47
CA GLU A 534 -10.53 16.43 -19.67
C GLU A 534 -9.68 16.06 -20.89
N ILE A 535 -8.38 15.79 -20.71
CA ILE A 535 -7.49 15.43 -21.83
C ILE A 535 -7.51 13.94 -22.17
N LEU A 536 -7.66 13.06 -21.18
CA LEU A 536 -7.53 11.61 -21.41
C LEU A 536 -8.84 11.00 -21.90
N VAL A 537 -10.00 11.38 -21.34
CA VAL A 537 -11.28 10.76 -21.70
C VAL A 537 -11.58 10.86 -23.21
N PRO A 538 -11.37 12.00 -23.90
CA PRO A 538 -11.57 12.08 -25.35
C PRO A 538 -10.62 11.17 -26.14
N GLU A 539 -9.33 11.10 -25.76
CA GLU A 539 -8.34 10.26 -26.44
C GLU A 539 -8.64 8.77 -26.25
N ILE A 540 -9.13 8.40 -25.07
CA ILE A 540 -9.65 7.06 -24.81
C ILE A 540 -10.79 6.78 -25.79
N LYS A 541 -11.86 7.58 -25.77
CA LYS A 541 -13.04 7.37 -26.64
C LYS A 541 -12.72 7.33 -28.13
N ALA A 542 -11.70 8.06 -28.56
CA ALA A 542 -11.24 8.08 -29.95
C ALA A 542 -10.37 6.86 -30.33
N GLY A 543 -10.02 5.99 -29.37
CA GLY A 543 -9.13 4.84 -29.57
C GLY A 543 -7.64 5.22 -29.65
N ASN A 544 -7.29 6.48 -29.38
CA ASN A 544 -5.91 6.98 -29.44
C ASN A 544 -5.10 6.65 -28.18
N LEU A 545 -5.80 6.38 -27.07
CA LEU A 545 -5.21 5.93 -25.79
C LEU A 545 -5.74 4.53 -25.46
N THR A 546 -4.84 3.55 -25.34
CA THR A 546 -5.16 2.14 -25.09
C THR A 546 -4.67 1.61 -23.74
N GLU A 547 -3.66 2.24 -23.14
CA GLU A 547 -3.04 1.77 -21.88
C GLU A 547 -2.52 2.94 -21.04
N ILE A 548 -2.65 2.83 -19.72
CA ILE A 548 -2.17 3.82 -18.76
C ILE A 548 -1.19 3.14 -17.81
N TYR A 549 0.03 3.67 -17.72
CA TYR A 549 1.04 3.24 -16.77
C TYR A 549 1.25 4.32 -15.73
N LEU A 550 0.88 4.07 -14.48
CA LEU A 550 1.24 4.96 -13.37
C LEU A 550 2.56 4.48 -12.76
N VAL A 551 3.63 5.21 -13.06
CA VAL A 551 4.99 4.91 -12.63
C VAL A 551 5.50 6.07 -11.80
N GLY A 552 5.50 5.91 -10.47
CA GLY A 552 5.77 7.03 -9.58
C GLY A 552 5.94 6.64 -8.12
N GLY A 553 5.99 7.65 -7.26
CA GLY A 553 6.20 7.53 -5.82
C GLY A 553 7.52 8.18 -5.40
N CYS A 554 8.28 7.53 -4.52
CA CYS A 554 9.52 8.05 -3.95
C CYS A 554 10.77 7.47 -4.64
N ASP A 555 11.82 8.27 -4.78
CA ASP A 555 13.10 7.87 -5.41
C ASP A 555 14.25 7.79 -4.40
N ASN A 556 15.33 7.08 -4.74
CA ASN A 556 16.63 7.10 -4.05
C ASN A 556 17.77 6.71 -4.99
N LEU A 557 18.99 6.51 -4.45
CA LEU A 557 20.21 6.20 -5.21
C LEU A 557 20.22 4.83 -5.93
N ASP A 558 19.27 3.93 -5.65
CA ASP A 558 19.28 2.58 -6.19
C ASP A 558 19.13 2.58 -7.73
N PRO A 559 20.15 2.11 -8.49
CA PRO A 559 20.12 2.12 -9.95
C PRO A 559 19.08 1.15 -10.53
N THR A 560 18.65 0.15 -9.76
CA THR A 560 17.64 -0.82 -10.20
C THR A 560 16.28 -0.17 -10.51
N ARG A 561 16.02 1.01 -9.94
CA ARG A 561 14.82 1.82 -10.19
C ARG A 561 14.69 2.30 -11.63
N SER A 562 15.77 2.26 -12.42
CA SER A 562 15.77 2.65 -13.83
C SER A 562 15.72 1.46 -14.80
N LYS A 563 15.66 0.21 -14.29
CA LYS A 563 15.73 -1.01 -15.14
C LYS A 563 14.63 -1.13 -16.18
N TYR A 564 13.48 -0.51 -15.95
CA TYR A 564 12.34 -0.53 -16.87
C TYR A 564 12.24 0.71 -17.75
N LEU A 565 13.18 1.67 -17.66
CA LEU A 565 13.14 2.89 -18.47
C LEU A 565 13.10 2.59 -19.97
N GLN A 566 13.92 1.65 -20.43
CA GLN A 566 13.90 1.24 -21.84
C GLN A 566 12.53 0.64 -22.22
N GLN A 567 11.94 -0.18 -21.36
CA GLN A 567 10.62 -0.75 -21.60
C GLN A 567 9.53 0.34 -21.66
N ILE A 568 9.65 1.40 -20.85
CA ILE A 568 8.77 2.58 -20.92
C ILE A 568 8.91 3.31 -22.26
N LEU A 569 10.15 3.48 -22.75
CA LEU A 569 10.41 4.14 -24.02
C LEU A 569 9.88 3.32 -25.21
N ASP A 570 9.88 2.00 -25.08
CA ASP A 570 9.40 1.05 -26.08
C ASP A 570 7.88 0.81 -26.02
N LEU A 571 7.16 1.44 -25.08
CA LEU A 571 5.70 1.31 -24.98
C LEU A 571 5.01 1.76 -26.28
N PRO A 572 3.88 1.11 -26.66
CA PRO A 572 3.10 1.49 -27.84
C PRO A 572 2.77 2.98 -27.86
N GLN A 573 2.71 3.60 -29.05
CA GLN A 573 2.39 5.03 -29.21
C GLN A 573 1.01 5.41 -28.64
N THR A 574 0.13 4.43 -28.45
CA THR A 574 -1.19 4.57 -27.82
C THR A 574 -1.17 4.41 -26.29
N ALA A 575 -0.01 4.24 -25.67
CA ALA A 575 0.14 4.15 -24.21
C ALA A 575 0.63 5.48 -23.62
N ILE A 576 0.15 5.79 -22.41
CA ILE A 576 0.60 6.96 -21.63
C ILE A 576 1.27 6.53 -20.33
N VAL A 577 2.28 7.30 -19.90
CA VAL A 577 2.91 7.18 -18.59
C VAL A 577 2.54 8.38 -17.74
N LEU A 578 1.79 8.11 -16.67
CA LEU A 578 1.57 9.05 -15.58
C LEU A 578 2.69 8.86 -14.55
N THR A 579 3.25 9.96 -14.05
CA THR A 579 4.24 9.94 -12.97
C THR A 579 3.89 10.96 -11.89
N LEU A 580 4.41 10.74 -10.70
CA LEU A 580 4.20 11.59 -9.53
C LEU A 580 5.27 11.35 -8.48
N GLY A 581 5.37 12.28 -7.54
CA GLY A 581 6.40 12.27 -6.52
C GLY A 581 7.82 12.31 -7.10
N CYS A 582 8.83 12.22 -6.26
CA CYS A 582 10.23 12.37 -6.68
C CYS A 582 10.73 11.25 -7.59
N ALA A 583 10.02 10.13 -7.72
CA ALA A 583 10.32 9.09 -8.74
C ALA A 583 10.24 9.63 -10.17
N LYS A 584 9.50 10.72 -10.42
CA LYS A 584 9.40 11.37 -11.74
C LYS A 584 10.74 11.73 -12.37
N PHE A 585 11.74 12.05 -11.55
CA PHE A 585 13.06 12.46 -12.02
C PHE A 585 13.82 11.34 -12.75
N ARG A 586 13.38 10.08 -12.64
CA ARG A 586 13.90 8.95 -13.43
C ARG A 586 13.37 8.91 -14.86
N LEU A 587 12.27 9.60 -15.13
CA LEU A 587 11.61 9.64 -16.44
C LEU A 587 11.84 10.95 -17.20
N PHE A 588 12.27 11.99 -16.48
CA PHE A 588 12.61 13.30 -17.03
C PHE A 588 13.81 13.23 -17.99
N GLY A 589 13.84 14.13 -18.99
CA GLY A 589 14.79 14.08 -20.12
C GLY A 589 14.42 13.08 -21.22
N HIS A 590 13.20 12.51 -21.16
CA HIS A 590 12.72 11.54 -22.16
C HIS A 590 11.40 11.92 -22.82
N LYS A 591 10.82 13.07 -22.47
CA LYS A 591 9.54 13.53 -23.03
C LYS A 591 9.57 13.64 -24.56
N GLU A 592 10.68 14.10 -25.15
CA GLU A 592 10.82 14.24 -26.60
C GLU A 592 10.87 12.88 -27.30
N LYS A 593 11.53 11.90 -26.67
CA LYS A 593 11.58 10.51 -27.16
C LYS A 593 10.23 9.82 -27.08
N MET A 594 9.46 10.08 -26.01
CA MET A 594 8.14 9.51 -25.82
C MET A 594 7.09 10.14 -26.74
N GLY A 595 7.20 11.44 -27.03
CA GLY A 595 6.32 12.14 -27.96
C GLY A 595 4.89 12.35 -27.43
N TYR A 596 3.94 12.35 -28.36
CA TYR A 596 2.53 12.64 -28.11
C TYR A 596 1.66 11.46 -28.53
N LEU A 597 0.46 11.35 -27.95
CA LEU A 597 -0.55 10.40 -28.43
C LEU A 597 -0.89 10.69 -29.91
N PRO A 598 -1.29 9.66 -30.70
CA PRO A 598 -1.52 9.81 -32.14
C PRO A 598 -2.71 10.71 -32.51
N GLY A 599 -3.51 11.14 -31.53
CA GLY A 599 -4.63 12.06 -31.73
C GLY A 599 -4.21 13.48 -32.12
N GLY A 600 -5.12 14.22 -32.76
CA GLY A 600 -4.90 15.60 -33.19
C GLY A 600 -4.69 16.62 -32.05
N ASN A 601 -4.96 16.25 -30.80
CA ASN A 601 -4.91 17.13 -29.63
C ASN A 601 -3.51 17.28 -29.00
N LYS A 602 -2.49 16.60 -29.53
CA LYS A 602 -1.09 16.66 -29.04
C LYS A 602 -0.97 16.47 -27.52
N VAL A 603 -1.61 15.43 -26.99
CA VAL A 603 -1.50 15.08 -25.57
C VAL A 603 -0.13 14.42 -25.30
N PRO A 604 0.71 14.94 -24.38
CA PRO A 604 2.02 14.36 -24.08
C PRO A 604 1.90 12.93 -23.55
N ARG A 605 2.82 12.04 -23.95
CA ARG A 605 2.83 10.64 -23.47
C ARG A 605 3.45 10.47 -22.08
N LEU A 606 4.19 11.46 -21.59
CA LEU A 606 4.70 11.52 -20.22
C LEU A 606 4.01 12.67 -19.49
N ILE A 607 3.23 12.35 -18.46
CA ILE A 607 2.44 13.31 -17.70
C ILE A 607 2.86 13.29 -16.23
N ASP A 608 3.32 14.44 -15.73
CA ASP A 608 3.55 14.64 -14.30
C ASP A 608 2.28 15.13 -13.60
N VAL A 609 1.72 14.27 -12.74
CA VAL A 609 0.52 14.53 -11.96
C VAL A 609 0.79 15.51 -10.81
N GLY A 610 2.00 15.47 -10.22
CA GLY A 610 2.37 16.34 -9.11
C GLY A 610 3.20 15.65 -8.04
N GLN A 611 3.00 16.05 -6.78
CA GLN A 611 3.70 15.53 -5.60
C GLN A 611 3.25 14.10 -5.26
N CYS A 612 3.87 13.48 -4.27
CA CYS A 612 3.42 12.17 -3.77
C CYS A 612 1.94 12.18 -3.29
N ASN A 613 1.45 13.26 -2.67
CA ASN A 613 0.02 13.43 -2.31
C ASN A 613 -0.92 13.49 -3.51
N ASP A 614 -0.44 13.91 -4.67
CA ASP A 614 -1.25 13.97 -5.90
C ASP A 614 -1.52 12.56 -6.48
N SER A 615 -1.11 11.50 -5.77
CA SER A 615 -1.66 10.15 -5.91
C SER A 615 -3.19 10.15 -5.76
N TYR A 616 -3.77 11.07 -4.98
CA TYR A 616 -5.21 11.30 -4.96
C TYR A 616 -5.75 11.65 -6.34
N SER A 617 -5.07 12.54 -7.08
CA SER A 617 -5.47 12.89 -8.44
C SER A 617 -5.46 11.67 -9.38
N ALA A 618 -4.43 10.82 -9.28
CA ALA A 618 -4.34 9.59 -10.07
C ALA A 618 -5.48 8.61 -9.73
N VAL A 619 -5.80 8.43 -8.45
CA VAL A 619 -6.94 7.60 -8.01
C VAL A 619 -8.26 8.16 -8.50
N LYS A 620 -8.47 9.48 -8.43
CA LYS A 620 -9.70 10.13 -8.93
C LYS A 620 -9.86 9.95 -10.43
N VAL A 621 -8.78 10.02 -11.20
CA VAL A 621 -8.82 9.72 -12.64
C VAL A 621 -9.17 8.28 -12.88
N ALA A 622 -8.53 7.32 -12.20
CA ALA A 622 -8.87 5.90 -12.34
C ALA A 622 -10.36 5.64 -12.05
N LEU A 623 -10.89 6.18 -10.95
CA LEU A 623 -12.31 6.07 -10.59
C LEU A 623 -13.25 6.81 -11.53
N ALA A 624 -12.81 7.86 -12.23
CA ALA A 624 -13.61 8.48 -13.28
C ALA A 624 -13.64 7.62 -14.56
N LEU A 625 -12.51 6.99 -14.90
CA LEU A 625 -12.40 6.10 -16.05
C LEU A 625 -13.26 4.85 -15.91
N THR A 626 -13.40 4.29 -14.70
CA THR A 626 -14.34 3.17 -14.47
C THR A 626 -15.77 3.52 -14.86
N GLN A 627 -16.21 4.76 -14.56
CA GLN A 627 -17.55 5.24 -14.91
C GLN A 627 -17.70 5.43 -16.42
N VAL A 628 -16.68 5.97 -17.08
CA VAL A 628 -16.69 6.19 -18.54
C VAL A 628 -16.73 4.87 -19.30
N LEU A 629 -16.05 3.84 -18.82
CA LEU A 629 -15.88 2.56 -19.50
C LEU A 629 -16.83 1.46 -19.01
N GLY A 630 -17.54 1.68 -17.91
CA GLY A 630 -18.47 0.71 -17.34
C GLY A 630 -17.80 -0.55 -16.78
N VAL A 631 -16.55 -0.43 -16.30
CA VAL A 631 -15.75 -1.55 -15.76
C VAL A 631 -15.27 -1.26 -14.34
N GLY A 632 -14.90 -2.30 -13.60
CA GLY A 632 -14.24 -2.16 -12.29
C GLY A 632 -12.84 -1.57 -12.39
N VAL A 633 -12.34 -1.00 -11.28
CA VAL A 633 -11.01 -0.33 -11.25
C VAL A 633 -9.86 -1.25 -11.62
N ASN A 634 -9.96 -2.54 -11.29
CA ASN A 634 -8.94 -3.55 -11.61
C ASN A 634 -9.07 -4.13 -13.04
N GLU A 635 -10.13 -3.77 -13.76
CA GLU A 635 -10.35 -4.13 -15.16
C GLU A 635 -9.88 -3.03 -16.10
N LEU A 636 -9.58 -1.84 -15.56
CA LEU A 636 -8.89 -0.80 -16.32
C LEU A 636 -7.53 -1.33 -16.78
N PRO A 637 -7.09 -1.00 -18.00
CA PRO A 637 -5.72 -1.22 -18.45
C PRO A 637 -4.80 -0.14 -17.82
N LEU A 638 -4.81 -0.14 -16.49
CA LEU A 638 -4.03 0.67 -15.59
C LEU A 638 -2.96 -0.21 -14.95
N HIS A 639 -1.70 0.09 -15.25
CA HIS A 639 -0.55 -0.63 -14.73
C HIS A 639 0.12 0.23 -13.65
N LEU A 640 0.24 -0.31 -12.44
CA LEU A 640 0.72 0.44 -11.27
C LEU A 640 2.12 0.00 -10.86
N VAL A 641 3.08 0.92 -10.93
CA VAL A 641 4.44 0.76 -10.42
C VAL A 641 4.66 1.78 -9.30
N LEU A 642 4.57 1.30 -8.06
CA LEU A 642 4.80 2.08 -6.85
C LEU A 642 6.27 1.99 -6.41
N SER A 643 7.02 3.01 -6.74
CA SER A 643 8.36 3.24 -6.21
C SER A 643 8.24 3.77 -4.78
N TRP A 644 8.77 3.08 -3.78
CA TRP A 644 8.66 3.51 -2.38
C TRP A 644 10.03 3.72 -1.73
N VAL A 645 10.05 4.59 -0.72
CA VAL A 645 11.21 4.85 0.14
C VAL A 645 10.78 5.05 1.58
N GLU A 646 9.86 5.98 1.83
CA GLU A 646 9.48 6.41 3.16
C GLU A 646 7.96 6.30 3.39
N GLN A 647 7.49 6.87 4.50
CA GLN A 647 6.20 6.56 5.10
C GLN A 647 5.01 7.18 4.36
N LYS A 648 5.20 8.28 3.62
CA LYS A 648 4.15 8.80 2.73
C LYS A 648 3.84 7.79 1.63
N ALA A 649 4.84 7.09 1.08
CA ALA A 649 4.57 5.99 0.15
C ALA A 649 3.87 4.78 0.80
N VAL A 650 4.13 4.51 2.08
CA VAL A 650 3.44 3.44 2.85
C VAL A 650 1.96 3.76 3.01
N VAL A 651 1.60 4.99 3.36
CA VAL A 651 0.19 5.37 3.50
C VAL A 651 -0.55 5.40 2.16
N ILE A 652 0.15 5.71 1.06
CA ILE A 652 -0.39 5.55 -0.30
C ILE A 652 -0.70 4.08 -0.58
N LEU A 653 0.23 3.15 -0.30
CA LEU A 653 -0.02 1.72 -0.46
C LEU A 653 -1.26 1.30 0.34
N LEU A 654 -1.35 1.65 1.63
CA LEU A 654 -2.50 1.33 2.47
C LEU A 654 -3.81 1.89 1.91
N THR A 655 -3.78 3.07 1.32
CA THR A 655 -4.95 3.67 0.67
C THR A 655 -5.37 2.87 -0.56
N LEU A 656 -4.42 2.45 -1.41
CA LEU A 656 -4.71 1.62 -2.58
C LEU A 656 -5.29 0.26 -2.17
N LEU A 657 -4.73 -0.38 -1.13
CA LEU A 657 -5.24 -1.65 -0.59
C LEU A 657 -6.66 -1.48 -0.04
N HIS A 658 -6.93 -0.40 0.71
CA HIS A 658 -8.26 -0.08 1.22
C HIS A 658 -9.30 0.09 0.09
N LEU A 659 -8.91 0.72 -1.02
CA LEU A 659 -9.76 0.89 -2.20
C LEU A 659 -9.93 -0.40 -3.04
N GLY A 660 -9.33 -1.51 -2.61
CA GLY A 660 -9.40 -2.80 -3.30
C GLY A 660 -8.62 -2.84 -4.61
N ILE A 661 -7.66 -1.93 -4.80
CA ILE A 661 -6.80 -1.89 -5.99
C ILE A 661 -5.79 -3.04 -5.92
N LYS A 662 -5.69 -3.78 -7.01
CA LYS A 662 -4.84 -4.97 -7.16
C LYS A 662 -3.72 -4.74 -8.18
N ASN A 663 -2.85 -5.73 -8.33
CA ASN A 663 -1.78 -5.76 -9.33
C ASN A 663 -0.76 -4.62 -9.18
N ILE A 664 -0.50 -4.23 -7.93
CA ILE A 664 0.47 -3.18 -7.60
C ILE A 664 1.89 -3.79 -7.67
N ASN A 665 2.76 -3.20 -8.48
CA ASN A 665 4.17 -3.56 -8.54
C ASN A 665 4.95 -2.61 -7.63
N ILE A 666 5.52 -3.13 -6.54
CA ILE A 666 6.19 -2.31 -5.51
C ILE A 666 7.68 -2.63 -5.42
N GLY A 667 8.50 -1.60 -5.24
CA GLY A 667 9.93 -1.83 -5.00
C GLY A 667 10.81 -0.57 -4.94
N PRO A 668 12.12 -0.73 -5.15
CA PRO A 668 12.80 -1.88 -5.76
C PRO A 668 12.86 -3.11 -4.84
N ASN A 669 12.98 -2.92 -3.52
CA ASN A 669 12.87 -4.01 -2.54
C ASN A 669 11.54 -3.93 -1.79
N LEU A 670 11.05 -5.05 -1.29
CA LEU A 670 9.88 -5.07 -0.40
C LEU A 670 10.24 -4.46 0.97
N PRO A 671 9.26 -3.86 1.68
CA PRO A 671 9.47 -3.37 3.05
C PRO A 671 9.96 -4.44 4.01
N ALA A 672 11.02 -4.13 4.76
CA ALA A 672 11.69 -5.03 5.71
C ALA A 672 10.79 -5.52 6.85
N TYR A 673 9.74 -4.77 7.17
CA TYR A 673 8.73 -5.13 8.17
C TYR A 673 7.65 -6.07 7.62
N LEU A 674 7.69 -6.43 6.34
CA LEU A 674 6.81 -7.46 5.77
C LEU A 674 7.55 -8.81 5.77
N THR A 675 7.11 -9.70 6.65
CA THR A 675 7.58 -11.09 6.67
C THR A 675 7.11 -11.85 5.41
N PRO A 676 7.70 -13.02 5.10
CA PRO A 676 7.22 -13.87 4.00
C PRO A 676 5.71 -14.20 4.10
N ASN A 677 5.18 -14.41 5.30
CA ASN A 677 3.75 -14.66 5.51
C ASN A 677 2.90 -13.44 5.13
N LEU A 678 3.31 -12.23 5.55
CA LEU A 678 2.61 -11.00 5.22
C LEU A 678 2.70 -10.67 3.73
N VAL A 679 3.85 -10.91 3.10
CA VAL A 679 4.01 -10.77 1.64
C VAL A 679 3.05 -11.73 0.94
N ASN A 680 3.00 -12.99 1.34
CA ASN A 680 2.07 -13.97 0.77
C ASN A 680 0.60 -13.55 0.96
N PHE A 681 0.24 -13.01 2.12
CA PHE A 681 -1.08 -12.44 2.35
C PHE A 681 -1.39 -11.31 1.35
N LEU A 682 -0.46 -10.38 1.13
CA LEU A 682 -0.64 -9.27 0.19
C LEU A 682 -0.68 -9.74 -1.28
N VAL A 683 0.11 -10.76 -1.64
CA VAL A 683 0.08 -11.42 -2.95
C VAL A 683 -1.29 -12.08 -3.19
N GLN A 684 -1.78 -12.87 -2.23
CA GLN A 684 -3.04 -13.61 -2.39
C GLN A 684 -4.27 -12.70 -2.44
N ASN A 685 -4.31 -11.64 -1.61
CA ASN A 685 -5.49 -10.78 -1.49
C ASN A 685 -5.48 -9.61 -2.48
N PHE A 686 -4.30 -9.09 -2.84
CA PHE A 686 -4.15 -7.86 -3.62
C PHE A 686 -3.27 -8.02 -4.87
N SER A 687 -2.74 -9.22 -5.15
CA SER A 687 -1.86 -9.47 -6.29
C SER A 687 -0.63 -8.54 -6.30
N LEU A 688 -0.13 -8.21 -5.11
CA LEU A 688 1.09 -7.41 -4.94
C LEU A 688 2.27 -8.16 -5.58
N SER A 689 3.07 -7.46 -6.38
CA SER A 689 4.23 -8.05 -7.06
C SER A 689 5.50 -7.21 -6.82
N PRO A 690 6.69 -7.81 -6.85
CA PRO A 690 7.94 -7.05 -6.92
C PRO A 690 7.96 -6.09 -8.11
N MET A 691 8.71 -5.01 -8.00
CA MET A 691 8.80 -3.98 -9.04
C MET A 691 9.22 -4.56 -10.39
N SER A 692 8.30 -4.51 -11.34
CA SER A 692 8.50 -4.77 -12.76
C SER A 692 7.58 -3.84 -13.56
N LEU A 693 7.88 -3.61 -14.85
CA LEU A 693 6.89 -3.01 -15.73
C LEU A 693 5.99 -4.14 -16.25
N PRO A 694 4.68 -4.13 -15.94
CA PRO A 694 3.79 -5.20 -16.36
C PRO A 694 3.73 -5.34 -17.88
N LYS A 695 3.65 -6.58 -18.38
CA LYS A 695 3.39 -6.84 -19.80
C LYS A 695 1.92 -6.62 -20.13
N GLN A 696 1.64 -6.26 -21.38
CA GLN A 696 0.31 -6.02 -21.92
C GLN A 696 -0.63 -7.21 -21.66
N THR A 697 -1.77 -6.96 -21.00
CA THR A 697 -2.78 -7.99 -20.67
C THR A 697 -4.16 -7.75 -21.32
N ALA A 698 -4.59 -6.49 -21.51
CA ALA A 698 -5.82 -6.09 -22.24
C ALA A 698 -5.76 -4.58 -22.62
N THR A 699 -6.45 -4.12 -23.69
CA THR A 699 -6.41 -2.72 -24.17
C THR A 699 -7.76 -1.99 -24.00
N LEU A 700 -7.74 -0.65 -23.83
CA LEU A 700 -8.97 0.18 -23.74
C LEU A 700 -9.87 0.03 -24.97
N SER A 701 -9.29 -0.21 -26.16
CA SER A 701 -10.05 -0.40 -27.40
C SER A 701 -10.86 -1.70 -27.41
N ALA A 702 -10.42 -2.74 -26.70
CA ALA A 702 -11.20 -3.96 -26.52
C ALA A 702 -12.46 -3.71 -25.66
N LEU A 703 -12.38 -2.78 -24.70
CA LEU A 703 -13.47 -2.39 -23.80
C LEU A 703 -14.49 -1.44 -24.43
N GLN A 704 -14.20 -0.84 -25.59
CA GLN A 704 -15.07 0.12 -26.28
C GLN A 704 -16.05 -0.51 -27.28
N SER A 705 -15.92 -1.82 -27.54
CA SER A 705 -16.70 -2.50 -28.57
C SER A 705 -18.15 -2.82 -28.18
N THR A 706 -18.65 -2.33 -27.04
CA THR A 706 -20.01 -2.60 -26.56
C THR A 706 -20.85 -1.32 -26.39
N GLY A 707 -21.36 -0.82 -27.52
CA GLY A 707 -22.70 -0.23 -27.66
C GLY A 707 -23.02 1.12 -27.00
N ASP A 708 -23.63 2.02 -27.78
CA ASP A 708 -24.26 3.27 -27.34
C ASP A 708 -25.23 3.05 -26.16
N TYR A 709 -24.77 3.26 -24.94
CA TYR A 709 -25.64 3.39 -23.77
C TYR A 709 -26.02 4.87 -23.60
N LYS A 710 -27.24 5.24 -24.00
CA LYS A 710 -27.82 6.55 -23.68
C LYS A 710 -28.06 6.64 -22.17
N MET A 711 -27.16 7.35 -21.48
CA MET A 711 -27.33 7.80 -20.10
C MET A 711 -28.58 8.70 -19.98
N SER A 712 -29.63 8.22 -19.31
CA SER A 712 -30.62 9.09 -18.67
C SER A 712 -30.07 9.53 -17.30
N ARG A 713 -30.37 10.78 -16.95
CA ARG A 713 -29.77 11.54 -15.84
C ARG A 713 -30.29 11.15 -14.44
N GLU A 714 -30.74 9.90 -14.23
CA GLU A 714 -31.52 9.52 -13.04
C GLU A 714 -31.04 8.26 -12.29
N THR A 715 -29.84 7.74 -12.56
CA THR A 715 -29.40 6.46 -11.97
C THR A 715 -28.18 6.60 -11.05
N GLU A 716 -28.33 7.34 -9.96
CA GLU A 716 -27.42 7.30 -8.80
C GLU A 716 -28.19 6.84 -7.58
N LEU A 717 -28.09 5.56 -7.20
CA LEU A 717 -28.13 5.07 -5.81
C LEU A 717 -28.06 3.53 -5.86
N PHE A 718 -26.83 2.99 -5.75
CA PHE A 718 -26.41 1.69 -5.19
C PHE A 718 -25.08 1.13 -5.78
N ASN A 719 -24.23 1.96 -6.39
CA ASN A 719 -22.90 1.54 -6.87
C ASN A 719 -21.73 1.92 -5.94
N LYS A 720 -21.97 2.30 -4.68
CA LYS A 720 -20.90 2.54 -3.69
C LYS A 720 -20.55 1.23 -2.99
N ILE A 721 -19.53 0.54 -3.51
CA ILE A 721 -19.06 -0.79 -3.09
C ILE A 721 -18.52 -0.84 -1.63
N SER A 722 -18.39 0.28 -0.91
CA SER A 722 -17.68 0.31 0.39
C SER A 722 -18.53 0.47 1.66
N ASP A 723 -19.83 0.82 1.58
CA ASP A 723 -20.60 1.22 2.76
C ASP A 723 -21.78 0.28 3.07
N PHE A 724 -21.98 0.04 4.36
CA PHE A 724 -23.21 -0.56 4.86
C PHE A 724 -24.32 0.49 4.85
N VAL A 725 -25.47 0.15 4.27
CA VAL A 725 -26.64 1.02 4.23
C VAL A 725 -27.76 0.48 5.10
N PRO A 726 -28.55 1.34 5.77
CA PRO A 726 -29.68 0.89 6.54
C PRO A 726 -30.83 0.44 5.61
N VAL A 727 -31.49 -0.66 5.97
CA VAL A 727 -32.73 -1.14 5.36
C VAL A 727 -33.77 -1.41 6.46
N LYS A 728 -35.05 -1.24 6.12
CA LYS A 728 -36.16 -1.46 7.05
C LYS A 728 -36.64 -2.90 6.96
N PHE A 729 -36.77 -3.57 8.09
CA PHE A 729 -37.44 -4.87 8.14
C PHE A 729 -38.95 -4.70 7.92
N VAL A 730 -39.51 -5.43 6.95
CA VAL A 730 -40.92 -5.31 6.52
C VAL A 730 -41.76 -6.39 7.18
N GLU A 731 -41.45 -7.66 6.91
CA GLU A 731 -42.21 -8.80 7.41
C GLU A 731 -41.37 -10.09 7.42
N LYS A 732 -41.81 -11.08 8.19
CA LYS A 732 -41.27 -12.45 8.16
C LYS A 732 -42.40 -13.48 8.12
N LYS A 733 -42.14 -14.60 7.45
CA LYS A 733 -43.04 -15.75 7.37
C LYS A 733 -42.25 -17.04 7.59
N GLU A 734 -42.72 -17.94 8.45
CA GLU A 734 -42.10 -19.26 8.60
C GLU A 734 -42.42 -20.12 7.37
N VAL A 735 -41.39 -20.59 6.68
CA VAL A 735 -41.52 -21.37 5.42
C VAL A 735 -41.11 -22.83 5.60
N ALA A 736 -40.33 -23.14 6.64
CA ALA A 736 -40.06 -24.48 7.14
C ALA A 736 -39.67 -24.40 8.62
N LYS A 737 -39.52 -25.55 9.29
CA LYS A 737 -39.19 -25.59 10.73
C LYS A 737 -37.93 -24.76 11.02
N ASN A 738 -38.07 -23.72 11.84
CA ASN A 738 -37.00 -22.77 12.17
C ASN A 738 -36.39 -22.05 10.95
N THR A 739 -37.09 -21.96 9.82
CA THR A 739 -36.63 -21.27 8.61
C THR A 739 -37.67 -20.23 8.18
N TYR A 740 -37.24 -18.98 8.05
CA TYR A 740 -38.11 -17.84 7.81
C TYR A 740 -37.73 -17.15 6.50
N SER A 741 -38.74 -16.78 5.71
CA SER A 741 -38.59 -15.77 4.67
C SER A 741 -38.75 -14.39 5.29
N MET A 742 -37.87 -13.45 4.95
CA MET A 742 -37.79 -12.13 5.58
C MET A 742 -37.61 -11.05 4.52
N LYS A 743 -38.51 -10.06 4.51
CA LYS A 743 -38.50 -8.95 3.57
C LYS A 743 -37.92 -7.69 4.18
N PHE A 744 -37.15 -6.96 3.37
CA PHE A 744 -36.50 -5.71 3.72
C PHE A 744 -36.77 -4.66 2.65
N ALA A 745 -36.97 -3.41 3.06
CA ALA A 745 -37.18 -2.28 2.19
C ALA A 745 -35.99 -1.32 2.25
N PHE A 746 -35.54 -0.85 1.10
CA PHE A 746 -34.59 0.25 1.02
C PHE A 746 -35.22 1.54 1.54
N MET A 747 -34.38 2.43 2.05
CA MET A 747 -34.81 3.75 2.50
C MET A 747 -35.39 4.57 1.34
N ASP A 748 -34.82 4.40 0.14
CA ASP A 748 -35.37 4.91 -1.11
C ASP A 748 -36.08 3.80 -1.88
N GLN A 749 -37.38 3.99 -2.12
CA GLN A 749 -38.22 3.02 -2.83
C GLN A 749 -37.89 2.91 -4.33
N LYS A 750 -37.13 3.85 -4.90
CA LYS A 750 -36.63 3.78 -6.28
C LYS A 750 -35.33 2.98 -6.40
N THR A 751 -34.70 2.61 -5.29
CA THR A 751 -33.45 1.83 -5.30
C THR A 751 -33.69 0.51 -6.02
N VAL A 752 -32.93 0.27 -7.10
CA VAL A 752 -32.93 -1.01 -7.81
C VAL A 752 -31.94 -1.93 -7.12
N PHE A 753 -32.38 -3.11 -6.71
CA PHE A 753 -31.49 -4.07 -6.10
C PHE A 753 -30.71 -4.85 -7.16
N GLN A 754 -29.45 -4.45 -7.38
CA GLN A 754 -28.58 -5.02 -8.42
C GLN A 754 -27.57 -6.02 -7.85
N LEU A 755 -27.99 -7.30 -7.74
CA LEU A 755 -27.09 -8.43 -7.55
C LEU A 755 -26.98 -9.22 -8.85
N GLN A 756 -25.75 -9.56 -9.25
CA GLN A 756 -25.55 -10.55 -10.30
C GLN A 756 -25.82 -11.96 -9.74
N PRO A 757 -26.30 -12.93 -10.56
CA PRO A 757 -26.57 -14.27 -10.09
C PRO A 757 -25.27 -14.93 -9.58
N GLY A 758 -25.28 -15.35 -8.31
CA GLY A 758 -24.09 -15.84 -7.60
C GLY A 758 -23.50 -14.86 -6.58
N GLN A 759 -24.01 -13.63 -6.52
CA GLN A 759 -23.68 -12.67 -5.47
C GLN A 759 -24.66 -12.74 -4.30
N HIS A 760 -24.24 -12.19 -3.15
CA HIS A 760 -25.01 -12.13 -1.91
C HIS A 760 -24.86 -10.74 -1.27
N VAL A 761 -25.54 -10.54 -0.14
CA VAL A 761 -25.38 -9.35 0.70
C VAL A 761 -24.89 -9.73 2.09
N ILE A 762 -24.17 -8.82 2.73
CA ILE A 762 -23.72 -8.96 4.12
C ILE A 762 -24.62 -8.09 4.99
N PHE A 763 -25.36 -8.72 5.91
CA PHE A 763 -26.07 -8.03 6.96
C PHE A 763 -25.15 -7.81 8.16
N ARG A 764 -25.29 -6.68 8.87
CA ARG A 764 -24.66 -6.47 10.18
C ARG A 764 -25.62 -5.82 11.18
N ALA A 765 -25.40 -6.13 12.45
CA ALA A 765 -26.12 -5.56 13.60
C ALA A 765 -25.27 -5.71 14.86
N LYS A 766 -25.58 -4.91 15.88
CA LYS A 766 -24.95 -5.04 17.20
C LYS A 766 -25.62 -6.17 18.01
N SER A 767 -24.81 -7.01 18.64
CA SER A 767 -25.28 -8.00 19.62
C SER A 767 -25.77 -7.33 20.91
N SER A 768 -26.35 -8.11 21.82
CA SER A 768 -26.68 -7.65 23.18
C SER A 768 -25.48 -7.09 23.95
N GLU A 769 -24.26 -7.50 23.59
CA GLU A 769 -22.98 -7.01 24.14
C GLU A 769 -22.38 -5.82 23.36
N GLN A 770 -23.15 -5.18 22.47
CA GLN A 770 -22.71 -4.06 21.64
C GLN A 770 -21.57 -4.37 20.64
N LYS A 771 -21.27 -5.66 20.39
CA LYS A 771 -20.31 -6.08 19.36
C LYS A 771 -21.01 -6.23 18.01
N TRP A 772 -20.37 -5.79 16.93
CA TRP A 772 -20.90 -6.02 15.59
C TRP A 772 -20.83 -7.49 15.21
N VAL A 773 -21.94 -8.03 14.72
CA VAL A 773 -22.03 -9.38 14.17
C VAL A 773 -22.56 -9.25 12.75
N SER A 774 -21.90 -9.93 11.81
CA SER A 774 -22.26 -9.89 10.38
C SER A 774 -22.52 -11.28 9.83
N ARG A 775 -23.46 -11.43 8.90
CA ARG A 775 -23.74 -12.69 8.19
C ARG A 775 -24.15 -12.43 6.75
N ALA A 776 -23.68 -13.29 5.85
CA ALA A 776 -24.05 -13.28 4.45
C ALA A 776 -25.42 -13.95 4.24
N TYR A 777 -26.24 -13.36 3.37
CA TYR A 777 -27.50 -13.93 2.92
C TYR A 777 -27.67 -13.68 1.43
N THR A 778 -28.11 -14.71 0.69
CA THR A 778 -28.49 -14.58 -0.72
C THR A 778 -29.98 -14.25 -0.82
N PRO A 779 -30.35 -13.16 -1.49
CA PRO A 779 -31.76 -12.81 -1.71
C PRO A 779 -32.48 -13.78 -2.65
N ILE A 780 -33.80 -13.84 -2.56
CA ILE A 780 -34.67 -14.63 -3.46
C ILE A 780 -35.52 -13.75 -4.39
N THR A 781 -35.37 -12.44 -4.25
CA THR A 781 -36.05 -11.43 -5.07
C THR A 781 -35.56 -11.46 -6.51
N LYS A 782 -36.45 -11.17 -7.46
CA LYS A 782 -36.09 -11.15 -8.87
C LYS A 782 -35.07 -10.05 -9.14
N ILE A 783 -34.10 -10.35 -10.00
CA ILE A 783 -33.06 -9.39 -10.38
C ILE A 783 -33.72 -8.18 -11.08
N GLY A 784 -33.44 -6.98 -10.59
CA GLY A 784 -33.98 -5.72 -11.10
C GLY A 784 -35.26 -5.23 -10.41
N GLU A 785 -35.75 -5.92 -9.38
CA GLU A 785 -36.86 -5.44 -8.55
C GLU A 785 -36.45 -4.18 -7.76
N GLN A 786 -37.40 -3.26 -7.57
CA GLN A 786 -37.18 -1.95 -6.95
C GLN A 786 -37.71 -1.90 -5.51
N GLY A 787 -37.00 -1.15 -4.66
CA GLY A 787 -37.45 -0.70 -3.35
C GLY A 787 -37.41 -1.74 -2.25
N GLN A 788 -37.44 -3.04 -2.56
CA GLN A 788 -37.45 -4.11 -1.56
C GLN A 788 -36.68 -5.36 -2.03
N PHE A 789 -36.28 -6.19 -1.07
CA PHE A 789 -35.73 -7.51 -1.32
C PHE A 789 -36.06 -8.48 -0.17
N GLU A 790 -35.94 -9.77 -0.45
CA GLU A 790 -36.35 -10.87 0.43
C GLU A 790 -35.20 -11.88 0.56
N ILE A 791 -34.94 -12.36 1.77
CA ILE A 791 -33.94 -13.39 2.08
C ILE A 791 -34.57 -14.54 2.86
N ILE A 792 -33.94 -15.71 2.79
CA ILE A 792 -34.30 -16.88 3.59
C ILE A 792 -33.30 -17.06 4.73
N VAL A 793 -33.79 -17.14 5.96
CA VAL A 793 -32.98 -17.24 7.18
C VAL A 793 -33.35 -18.50 7.96
N LYS A 794 -32.40 -19.43 8.11
CA LYS A 794 -32.51 -20.53 9.08
C LYS A 794 -32.01 -20.07 10.44
N VAL A 795 -32.82 -20.32 11.47
CA VAL A 795 -32.55 -19.91 12.85
C VAL A 795 -32.05 -21.10 13.64
N TYR A 796 -30.84 -20.94 14.18
CA TYR A 796 -30.19 -21.93 15.04
C TYR A 796 -30.37 -21.53 16.50
N GLN A 797 -30.54 -22.50 17.40
CA GLN A 797 -30.82 -22.24 18.83
C GLN A 797 -29.76 -21.34 19.49
N GLU A 798 -28.48 -21.50 19.14
CA GLU A 798 -27.36 -20.67 19.63
C GLU A 798 -26.94 -19.57 18.62
N GLY A 799 -27.65 -19.42 17.51
CA GLY A 799 -27.26 -18.50 16.43
C GLY A 799 -27.56 -17.05 16.77
N LEU A 800 -26.56 -16.29 17.25
CA LEU A 800 -26.72 -14.89 17.67
C LEU A 800 -27.40 -14.00 16.61
N PHE A 801 -26.90 -14.00 15.37
CA PHE A 801 -27.42 -13.14 14.31
C PHE A 801 -28.77 -13.61 13.75
N SER A 802 -28.94 -14.92 13.56
CA SER A 802 -30.20 -15.48 13.08
C SER A 802 -31.34 -15.26 14.09
N ASN A 803 -31.04 -15.31 15.39
CA ASN A 803 -32.00 -14.97 16.44
C ASN A 803 -32.29 -13.46 16.48
N PHE A 804 -31.29 -12.60 16.23
CA PHE A 804 -31.51 -11.16 16.05
C PHE A 804 -32.52 -10.90 14.92
N LEU A 805 -32.28 -11.45 13.73
CA LEU A 805 -33.20 -11.32 12.59
C LEU A 805 -34.58 -11.89 12.92
N LYS A 806 -34.64 -13.10 13.51
CA LYS A 806 -35.91 -13.71 13.94
C LYS A 806 -36.71 -12.81 14.87
N ASN A 807 -36.08 -12.00 15.70
CA ASN A 807 -36.75 -11.16 16.69
C ASN A 807 -36.97 -9.71 16.22
N MET A 808 -36.61 -9.37 14.98
CA MET A 808 -36.86 -8.03 14.44
C MET A 808 -38.34 -7.68 14.43
N LYS A 809 -38.62 -6.41 14.75
CA LYS A 809 -39.95 -5.78 14.69
C LYS A 809 -40.09 -4.98 13.40
N LYS A 810 -41.31 -4.90 12.86
CA LYS A 810 -41.61 -4.12 11.65
C LYS A 810 -41.01 -2.70 11.75
N ASP A 811 -40.46 -2.22 10.64
CA ASP A 811 -39.76 -0.94 10.47
C ASP A 811 -38.43 -0.80 11.23
N GLN A 812 -37.99 -1.82 11.98
CA GLN A 812 -36.68 -1.84 12.61
C GLN A 812 -35.57 -1.87 11.54
N LEU A 813 -34.53 -1.06 11.75
CA LEU A 813 -33.40 -0.98 10.86
C LEU A 813 -32.38 -2.09 11.11
N VAL A 814 -31.82 -2.60 10.02
CA VAL A 814 -30.60 -3.41 9.99
C VAL A 814 -29.72 -2.91 8.85
N GLU A 815 -28.42 -3.06 8.98
CA GLU A 815 -27.48 -2.59 7.96
C GLU A 815 -27.11 -3.70 6.99
N VAL A 816 -27.00 -3.35 5.71
CA VAL A 816 -26.73 -4.27 4.61
C VAL A 816 -25.66 -3.70 3.69
N GLN A 817 -24.74 -4.55 3.25
CA GLN A 817 -23.71 -4.25 2.26
C GLN A 817 -23.83 -5.22 1.08
N GLY A 818 -23.66 -4.72 -0.14
CA GLY A 818 -23.61 -5.53 -1.35
C GLY A 818 -23.60 -4.67 -2.62
N PRO A 819 -23.37 -5.25 -3.80
CA PRO A 819 -23.22 -6.68 -4.07
C PRO A 819 -21.89 -7.28 -3.55
N CYS A 820 -21.92 -8.51 -2.98
CA CYS A 820 -20.76 -9.25 -2.48
C CYS A 820 -20.65 -10.64 -3.12
N GLY A 821 -19.45 -11.20 -3.19
CA GLY A 821 -19.21 -12.53 -3.77
C GLY A 821 -18.54 -12.49 -5.14
N THR A 822 -17.70 -13.49 -5.38
CA THR A 822 -16.75 -13.61 -6.50
C THR A 822 -17.24 -14.57 -7.59
N THR A 823 -18.31 -15.33 -7.33
CA THR A 823 -18.91 -16.23 -8.32
C THR A 823 -20.06 -15.53 -9.02
N ILE A 824 -19.99 -15.41 -10.34
CA ILE A 824 -20.96 -14.64 -11.14
C ILE A 824 -21.34 -15.42 -12.39
N LEU A 825 -22.63 -15.68 -12.57
CA LEU A 825 -23.20 -16.24 -13.79
C LEU A 825 -23.69 -15.12 -14.71
N GLN A 826 -23.17 -15.07 -15.93
CA GLN A 826 -23.47 -14.06 -16.94
C GLN A 826 -23.91 -14.72 -18.25
N SER A 827 -24.50 -13.92 -19.13
CA SER A 827 -24.84 -14.33 -20.49
C SER A 827 -24.58 -13.23 -21.50
N ASP A 828 -24.08 -13.60 -22.68
CA ASP A 828 -23.96 -12.68 -23.81
C ASP A 828 -25.29 -12.48 -24.57
N GLU A 829 -25.30 -11.59 -25.56
CA GLU A 829 -26.48 -11.33 -26.41
C GLU A 829 -26.91 -12.54 -27.25
N ARG A 830 -26.00 -13.51 -27.45
CA ARG A 830 -26.26 -14.78 -28.14
C ARG A 830 -26.69 -15.88 -27.17
N LYS A 831 -26.98 -15.54 -25.91
CA LYS A 831 -27.41 -16.44 -24.82
C LYS A 831 -26.37 -17.49 -24.43
N LYS A 832 -25.09 -17.31 -24.81
CA LYS A 832 -23.99 -18.14 -24.31
C LYS A 832 -23.71 -17.76 -22.87
N VAL A 833 -23.41 -18.77 -22.08
CA VAL A 833 -23.25 -18.63 -20.64
C VAL A 833 -21.78 -18.53 -20.28
N LYS A 834 -21.48 -17.56 -19.41
CA LYS A 834 -20.18 -17.39 -18.78
C LYS A 834 -20.34 -17.54 -17.28
N LEU A 835 -19.53 -18.39 -16.65
CA LEU A 835 -19.46 -18.49 -15.20
C LEU A 835 -18.07 -18.01 -14.76
N ILE A 836 -18.04 -16.96 -13.97
CA ILE A 836 -16.81 -16.45 -13.34
C ILE A 836 -16.78 -17.01 -11.91
N SER A 837 -15.64 -17.52 -11.48
CA SER A 837 -15.35 -17.95 -10.11
C SER A 837 -14.00 -17.41 -9.67
N GLU A 838 -13.63 -17.61 -8.40
CA GLU A 838 -12.34 -17.15 -7.85
C GLU A 838 -11.12 -17.72 -8.58
N LYS A 839 -11.24 -18.93 -9.12
CA LYS A 839 -10.12 -19.66 -9.70
C LYS A 839 -10.15 -19.70 -11.21
N ASN A 840 -11.35 -19.74 -11.80
CA ASN A 840 -11.55 -20.03 -13.21
C ASN A 840 -12.66 -19.17 -13.82
N ASN A 841 -12.54 -18.94 -15.13
CA ASN A 841 -13.55 -18.33 -15.96
C ASN A 841 -14.00 -19.35 -17.01
N TYR A 842 -15.25 -19.79 -16.95
CA TYR A 842 -15.82 -20.78 -17.86
C TYR A 842 -16.65 -20.07 -18.93
N GLU A 843 -16.26 -20.25 -20.19
CA GLU A 843 -16.94 -19.66 -21.33
C GLU A 843 -17.73 -20.69 -22.14
N ASP A 844 -18.84 -20.26 -22.72
CA ASP A 844 -19.74 -21.13 -23.51
C ASP A 844 -20.20 -22.38 -22.73
N LEU A 845 -20.50 -22.18 -21.44
CA LEU A 845 -20.94 -23.24 -20.54
C LEU A 845 -22.22 -23.91 -21.05
N LYS A 846 -22.24 -25.25 -21.12
CA LYS A 846 -23.36 -26.04 -21.64
C LYS A 846 -24.15 -26.76 -20.57
N SER A 847 -23.51 -27.14 -19.47
CA SER A 847 -24.18 -27.79 -18.35
C SER A 847 -23.67 -27.27 -17.01
N LEU A 848 -24.57 -27.13 -16.03
CA LEU A 848 -24.26 -26.69 -14.68
C LEU A 848 -24.92 -27.63 -13.66
N ASN A 849 -24.10 -28.36 -12.92
CA ASN A 849 -24.55 -29.17 -11.80
C ASN A 849 -24.47 -28.34 -10.51
N LEU A 850 -25.62 -28.03 -9.91
CA LEU A 850 -25.75 -27.28 -8.67
C LEU A 850 -26.01 -28.27 -7.53
N ILE A 851 -25.07 -28.40 -6.59
CA ILE A 851 -25.15 -29.37 -5.49
C ILE A 851 -25.25 -28.58 -4.18
N SER A 852 -26.43 -28.63 -3.56
CA SER A 852 -26.73 -27.84 -2.37
C SER A 852 -27.05 -28.69 -1.14
N GLY A 853 -26.55 -28.27 0.02
CA GLY A 853 -26.78 -28.89 1.33
C GLY A 853 -27.48 -27.93 2.30
N GLY A 854 -28.67 -28.29 2.77
CA GLY A 854 -29.45 -27.45 3.68
C GLY A 854 -30.10 -26.25 2.99
N THR A 855 -30.06 -25.06 3.62
CA THR A 855 -30.67 -23.82 3.06
C THR A 855 -29.79 -23.11 2.03
N SER A 856 -28.64 -23.67 1.67
CA SER A 856 -27.78 -23.12 0.61
C SER A 856 -28.37 -23.28 -0.79
N CYS A 857 -29.47 -24.01 -0.96
CA CYS A 857 -30.22 -24.06 -2.23
C CYS A 857 -30.68 -22.66 -2.69
N VAL A 858 -30.82 -21.71 -1.75
CA VAL A 858 -31.22 -20.33 -2.01
C VAL A 858 -30.25 -19.60 -2.94
N SER A 859 -28.93 -19.84 -2.82
CA SER A 859 -27.98 -19.21 -3.74
C SER A 859 -28.07 -19.77 -5.16
N MET A 860 -28.42 -21.05 -5.27
CA MET A 860 -28.63 -21.74 -6.54
C MET A 860 -29.94 -21.32 -7.21
N PHE A 861 -30.96 -20.98 -6.43
CA PHE A 861 -32.25 -20.49 -6.92
C PHE A 861 -32.11 -19.27 -7.83
N GLN A 862 -31.30 -18.27 -7.46
CA GLN A 862 -31.06 -17.08 -8.30
C GLN A 862 -30.44 -17.43 -9.66
N MET A 863 -29.52 -18.39 -9.70
CA MET A 863 -28.88 -18.82 -10.96
C MET A 863 -29.89 -19.51 -11.88
N VAL A 864 -30.76 -20.36 -11.31
CA VAL A 864 -31.85 -21.02 -12.05
C VAL A 864 -32.85 -19.99 -12.58
N GLN A 865 -33.28 -19.04 -11.74
CA GLN A 865 -34.18 -17.96 -12.14
C GLN A 865 -33.60 -17.12 -13.29
N PHE A 866 -32.33 -16.73 -13.18
CA PHE A 866 -31.64 -15.96 -14.21
C PHE A 866 -31.58 -16.74 -15.53
N ALA A 867 -31.25 -18.02 -15.49
CA ALA A 867 -31.18 -18.86 -16.67
C ALA A 867 -32.51 -18.96 -17.42
N ILE A 868 -33.62 -19.09 -16.68
CA ILE A 868 -34.97 -19.09 -17.26
C ILE A 868 -35.33 -17.72 -17.82
N GLN A 869 -35.14 -16.65 -17.04
CA GLN A 869 -35.50 -15.29 -17.41
C GLN A 869 -34.78 -14.84 -18.70
N LYS A 870 -33.50 -15.18 -18.84
CA LYS A 870 -32.70 -14.87 -20.03
C LYS A 870 -32.80 -15.93 -21.14
N GLN A 871 -33.53 -17.01 -20.90
CA GLN A 871 -33.70 -18.15 -21.82
C GLN A 871 -32.35 -18.70 -22.29
N LEU A 872 -31.44 -18.93 -21.35
CA LEU A 872 -30.06 -19.32 -21.65
C LEU A 872 -29.96 -20.69 -22.33
N ASP A 873 -28.93 -20.86 -23.15
CA ASP A 873 -28.60 -22.17 -23.72
C ASP A 873 -27.77 -23.02 -22.73
N LEU A 874 -28.35 -23.31 -21.56
CA LEU A 874 -27.69 -23.99 -20.45
C LEU A 874 -28.58 -25.11 -19.88
N ASN A 875 -28.02 -26.30 -19.72
CA ASN A 875 -28.66 -27.37 -18.96
C ASN A 875 -28.30 -27.20 -17.48
N ILE A 876 -29.30 -27.16 -16.59
CA ILE A 876 -29.07 -27.07 -15.15
C ILE A 876 -29.60 -28.32 -14.47
N ASN A 877 -28.74 -28.94 -13.68
CA ASN A 877 -29.13 -30.01 -12.77
C ASN A 877 -28.95 -29.55 -11.33
N LEU A 878 -30.03 -29.41 -10.57
CA LEU A 878 -29.98 -29.01 -9.17
C LEU A 878 -30.26 -30.20 -8.26
N ILE A 879 -29.28 -30.52 -7.42
CA ILE A 879 -29.41 -31.49 -6.33
C ILE A 879 -29.59 -30.71 -5.02
N VAL A 880 -30.71 -30.93 -4.34
CA VAL A 880 -31.01 -30.37 -3.02
C VAL A 880 -30.98 -31.49 -1.98
N ALA A 881 -29.89 -31.56 -1.22
CA ALA A 881 -29.71 -32.50 -0.13
C ALA A 881 -30.08 -31.85 1.21
N ASN A 882 -31.19 -32.27 1.82
CA ASN A 882 -31.68 -31.66 3.06
C ASN A 882 -32.52 -32.65 3.90
N SER A 883 -32.75 -32.33 5.17
CA SER A 883 -33.63 -33.13 6.05
C SER A 883 -35.08 -33.07 5.55
N THR A 884 -35.86 -34.14 5.71
CA THR A 884 -37.28 -34.25 5.29
C THR A 884 -38.13 -33.06 5.76
N GLU A 885 -37.89 -32.55 6.97
CA GLU A 885 -38.62 -31.43 7.55
C GLU A 885 -38.31 -30.05 6.89
N ASN A 886 -37.17 -29.91 6.21
CA ASN A 886 -36.71 -28.63 5.61
C ASN A 886 -36.61 -28.65 4.08
N LEU A 887 -37.00 -29.74 3.43
CA LEU A 887 -37.01 -29.88 1.96
C LEU A 887 -37.98 -28.95 1.26
N LYS A 888 -39.01 -28.48 1.97
CA LYS A 888 -40.06 -27.61 1.44
C LYS A 888 -39.61 -26.16 1.21
N VAL A 889 -38.41 -25.79 1.64
CA VAL A 889 -37.86 -24.43 1.45
C VAL A 889 -37.65 -24.20 -0.05
N LEU A 890 -38.48 -23.31 -0.62
CA LEU A 890 -38.53 -22.98 -2.05
C LEU A 890 -38.94 -24.14 -2.99
N GLU A 891 -39.51 -25.24 -2.46
CA GLU A 891 -39.85 -26.42 -3.26
C GLU A 891 -40.85 -26.10 -4.37
N LYS A 892 -41.89 -25.32 -4.05
CA LYS A 892 -42.92 -24.91 -5.02
C LYS A 892 -42.30 -24.02 -6.10
N GLU A 893 -41.46 -23.08 -5.71
CA GLU A 893 -40.77 -22.16 -6.59
C GLU A 893 -39.81 -22.91 -7.52
N PHE A 894 -39.07 -23.89 -7.00
CA PHE A 894 -38.23 -24.78 -7.82
C PHE A 894 -39.05 -25.63 -8.79
N GLN A 895 -40.20 -26.17 -8.39
CA GLN A 895 -41.09 -26.90 -9.28
C GLN A 895 -41.63 -26.02 -10.41
N GLU A 896 -42.05 -24.79 -10.10
CA GLU A 896 -42.49 -23.80 -11.09
C GLU A 896 -41.36 -23.43 -12.08
N LEU A 897 -40.13 -23.26 -11.59
CA LEU A 897 -38.95 -23.02 -12.43
C LEU A 897 -38.62 -24.24 -13.31
N ALA A 898 -38.69 -25.45 -12.78
CA ALA A 898 -38.45 -26.68 -13.55
C ALA A 898 -39.46 -26.84 -14.69
N LEU A 899 -40.76 -26.59 -14.43
CA LEU A 899 -41.80 -26.58 -15.46
C LEU A 899 -41.55 -25.51 -16.54
N SER A 900 -41.00 -24.35 -16.13
CA SER A 900 -40.67 -23.24 -17.03
C SER A 900 -39.38 -23.46 -17.83
N GLY A 901 -38.54 -24.42 -17.42
CA GLY A 901 -37.21 -24.68 -17.96
C GLY A 901 -37.14 -25.40 -19.31
N ARG A 902 -38.29 -25.65 -19.97
CA ARG A 902 -38.39 -26.33 -21.30
C ARG A 902 -37.57 -27.62 -21.41
N GLY A 903 -37.49 -28.40 -20.34
CA GLY A 903 -36.73 -29.66 -20.28
C GLY A 903 -35.22 -29.53 -20.06
N LYS A 904 -34.67 -28.30 -19.92
CA LYS A 904 -33.25 -28.05 -19.62
C LYS A 904 -32.92 -27.99 -18.13
N ILE A 905 -33.94 -28.03 -17.26
CA ILE A 905 -33.77 -27.87 -15.82
C ILE A 905 -34.32 -29.12 -15.13
N GLN A 906 -33.43 -29.85 -14.47
CA GLN A 906 -33.77 -31.01 -13.67
C GLN A 906 -33.47 -30.72 -12.21
N ILE A 907 -34.39 -31.09 -11.31
CA ILE A 907 -34.24 -30.87 -9.88
C ILE A 907 -34.45 -32.20 -9.17
N SER A 908 -33.49 -32.59 -8.35
CA SER A 908 -33.51 -33.82 -7.57
C SER A 908 -33.38 -33.51 -6.08
N TYR A 909 -34.25 -34.12 -5.28
CA TYR A 909 -34.25 -33.98 -3.84
C TYR A 909 -33.65 -35.21 -3.17
N ILE A 910 -32.67 -35.02 -2.29
CA ILE A 910 -32.06 -36.08 -1.48
C ILE A 910 -32.44 -35.85 -0.02
N THR A 911 -33.03 -36.88 0.58
CA THR A 911 -33.50 -36.82 1.98
C THR A 911 -32.72 -37.83 2.81
N SER A 912 -32.23 -37.40 3.99
CA SER A 912 -31.47 -38.26 4.91
C SER A 912 -32.21 -39.54 5.30
N ASP A 913 -33.55 -39.47 5.34
CA ASP A 913 -34.40 -40.51 5.92
C ASP A 913 -34.83 -41.56 4.87
N LYS A 914 -34.77 -41.22 3.57
CA LYS A 914 -35.14 -42.12 2.45
C LYS A 914 -33.96 -42.61 1.62
N GLU A 915 -32.97 -41.75 1.37
CA GLU A 915 -31.85 -42.03 0.46
C GLU A 915 -30.50 -42.11 1.18
N GLY A 916 -30.44 -41.74 2.48
CA GLY A 916 -29.21 -41.71 3.27
C GLY A 916 -28.39 -40.42 3.09
N ARG A 917 -27.11 -40.44 3.48
CA ARG A 917 -26.16 -39.33 3.22
C ARG A 917 -25.72 -39.35 1.75
N ILE A 918 -25.27 -38.19 1.24
CA ILE A 918 -24.67 -38.11 -0.10
C ILE A 918 -23.59 -39.19 -0.28
N SER A 919 -23.57 -39.82 -1.45
CA SER A 919 -22.67 -40.93 -1.75
C SER A 919 -22.32 -40.95 -3.23
N GLN A 920 -21.25 -41.65 -3.57
CA GLN A 920 -20.83 -41.88 -4.95
C GLN A 920 -21.97 -42.44 -5.81
N LYS A 921 -22.72 -43.42 -5.30
CA LYS A 921 -23.88 -44.00 -5.98
C LYS A 921 -24.93 -42.95 -6.34
N ILE A 922 -25.27 -42.08 -5.40
CA ILE A 922 -26.29 -41.04 -5.61
C ILE A 922 -25.83 -40.03 -6.68
N PHE A 923 -24.56 -39.61 -6.65
CA PHE A 923 -24.02 -38.70 -7.67
C PHE A 923 -23.91 -39.38 -9.05
N GLN A 924 -23.59 -40.68 -9.10
CA GLN A 924 -23.58 -41.46 -10.35
C GLN A 924 -24.96 -41.59 -11.01
N GLU A 925 -26.03 -41.62 -10.21
CA GLU A 925 -27.41 -41.71 -10.68
C GLU A 925 -28.01 -40.35 -11.05
N LYS A 926 -27.69 -39.30 -10.29
CA LYS A 926 -28.41 -38.00 -10.36
C LYS A 926 -27.66 -36.88 -11.10
N LEU A 927 -26.37 -37.00 -11.44
CA LEU A 927 -25.65 -36.00 -12.23
C LEU A 927 -25.81 -36.24 -13.74
N ILE A 928 -26.06 -35.17 -14.52
CA ILE A 928 -26.46 -35.27 -15.93
C ILE A 928 -25.30 -35.67 -16.87
N GLN A 929 -24.04 -35.34 -16.54
CA GLN A 929 -22.86 -35.63 -17.37
C GLN A 929 -21.64 -35.97 -16.51
N LYS A 930 -20.99 -37.11 -16.80
CA LYS A 930 -19.90 -37.74 -16.03
C LYS A 930 -18.49 -37.42 -16.53
N ASN A 931 -18.32 -36.41 -17.38
CA ASN A 931 -17.06 -36.20 -18.12
C ASN A 931 -16.34 -34.91 -17.68
N ASP A 932 -15.02 -34.91 -17.78
CA ASP A 932 -14.14 -33.73 -17.69
C ASP A 932 -14.30 -32.80 -18.91
N ASP A 933 -15.53 -32.50 -19.30
CA ASP A 933 -15.80 -31.50 -20.34
C ASP A 933 -15.64 -30.11 -19.70
N PRO A 934 -14.75 -29.24 -20.22
CA PRO A 934 -14.56 -27.88 -19.69
C PRO A 934 -15.82 -27.01 -19.80
N LYS A 935 -16.86 -27.45 -20.52
CA LYS A 935 -18.17 -26.80 -20.62
C LYS A 935 -19.18 -27.30 -19.60
N VAL A 936 -18.77 -28.15 -18.65
CA VAL A 936 -19.58 -28.68 -17.55
C VAL A 936 -18.97 -28.30 -16.21
N VAL A 937 -19.71 -27.59 -15.37
CA VAL A 937 -19.23 -27.15 -14.05
C VAL A 937 -20.10 -27.72 -12.93
N ASN A 938 -19.46 -28.09 -11.82
CA ASN A 938 -20.12 -28.57 -10.60
C ASN A 938 -19.94 -27.52 -9.49
N LEU A 939 -21.02 -26.81 -9.18
CA LEU A 939 -21.10 -25.82 -8.10
C LEU A 939 -21.59 -26.49 -6.82
N ILE A 940 -20.80 -26.40 -5.75
CA ILE A 940 -21.11 -27.03 -4.46
C ILE A 940 -21.34 -25.96 -3.39
N ALA A 941 -22.53 -25.93 -2.79
CA ALA A 941 -22.87 -24.99 -1.71
C ALA A 941 -23.43 -25.70 -0.48
N GLY A 942 -23.06 -25.25 0.71
CA GLY A 942 -23.59 -25.80 1.96
C GLY A 942 -22.63 -25.65 3.14
N PRO A 943 -22.98 -26.22 4.30
CA PRO A 943 -22.08 -26.29 5.45
C PRO A 943 -20.73 -26.89 5.06
N HIS A 944 -19.66 -26.46 5.73
CA HIS A 944 -18.29 -26.88 5.41
C HIS A 944 -18.16 -28.41 5.24
N ASN A 945 -18.68 -29.18 6.20
CA ASN A 945 -18.64 -30.64 6.15
C ASN A 945 -19.37 -31.21 4.93
N PHE A 946 -20.51 -30.63 4.54
CA PHE A 946 -21.23 -31.04 3.34
C PHE A 946 -20.41 -30.76 2.07
N ARG A 947 -19.82 -29.56 1.96
CA ARG A 947 -19.00 -29.18 0.80
C ARG A 947 -17.77 -30.06 0.67
N MET A 948 -17.08 -30.32 1.78
CA MET A 948 -15.92 -31.21 1.80
C MET A 948 -16.30 -32.64 1.42
N SER A 949 -17.38 -33.19 1.98
CA SER A 949 -17.85 -34.54 1.61
C SER A 949 -18.27 -34.62 0.14
N ALA A 950 -19.02 -33.65 -0.37
CA ALA A 950 -19.44 -33.63 -1.77
C ALA A 950 -18.24 -33.50 -2.72
N LYS A 951 -17.28 -32.63 -2.37
CA LYS A 951 -16.04 -32.47 -3.15
C LYS A 951 -15.24 -33.77 -3.18
N ASN A 952 -15.00 -34.38 -2.02
CA ASN A 952 -14.21 -35.62 -1.94
C ASN A 952 -14.86 -36.76 -2.75
N ILE A 953 -16.19 -36.91 -2.67
CA ILE A 953 -16.92 -37.91 -3.47
C ILE A 953 -16.74 -37.63 -4.97
N LEU A 954 -16.81 -36.37 -5.41
CA LEU A 954 -16.60 -36.01 -6.82
C LEU A 954 -15.16 -36.24 -7.27
N GLN A 955 -14.18 -35.98 -6.42
CA GLN A 955 -12.76 -36.30 -6.69
C GLN A 955 -12.52 -37.81 -6.76
N GLU A 956 -13.13 -38.61 -5.88
CA GLU A 956 -13.11 -40.08 -5.94
C GLU A 956 -13.81 -40.61 -7.21
N MET A 957 -14.72 -39.83 -7.78
CA MET A 957 -15.34 -40.07 -9.08
C MET A 957 -14.54 -39.49 -10.25
N GLU A 958 -13.29 -39.08 -10.01
CA GLU A 958 -12.34 -38.56 -11.00
C GLU A 958 -12.74 -37.24 -11.67
N TYR A 959 -13.61 -36.42 -11.06
CA TYR A 959 -13.89 -35.08 -11.59
C TYR A 959 -12.67 -34.18 -11.43
N SER A 960 -12.26 -33.51 -12.52
CA SER A 960 -11.19 -32.51 -12.49
C SER A 960 -11.48 -31.38 -11.51
N GLU A 961 -10.46 -31.00 -10.72
CA GLU A 961 -10.49 -29.82 -9.85
C GLU A 961 -10.87 -28.55 -10.60
N GLU A 962 -10.55 -28.45 -11.88
CA GLU A 962 -10.87 -27.30 -12.72
C GLU A 962 -12.37 -27.16 -12.95
N ASN A 963 -13.16 -28.23 -12.83
CA ASN A 963 -14.62 -28.23 -13.01
C ASN A 963 -15.39 -28.23 -11.67
N LEU A 964 -14.70 -28.13 -10.53
CA LEU A 964 -15.29 -28.10 -9.19
C LEU A 964 -15.20 -26.68 -8.60
N VAL A 965 -16.36 -26.02 -8.46
CA VAL A 965 -16.44 -24.68 -7.86
C VAL A 965 -17.16 -24.77 -6.52
N GLN A 966 -16.50 -24.36 -5.44
CA GLN A 966 -17.15 -24.23 -4.14
C GLN A 966 -17.74 -22.84 -3.98
N PHE A 967 -19.03 -22.79 -3.67
CA PHE A 967 -19.79 -21.57 -3.46
C PHE A 967 -19.97 -21.36 -1.96
N TYR A 968 -19.52 -20.20 -1.46
CA TYR A 968 -19.41 -19.88 -0.04
C TYR A 968 -20.58 -19.06 0.49
#